data_AF-A0AAV0ASE6-F1
#
_entry.id   AF-A0AAV0ASE6-F1
#
_cell.length_a   1.000
_cell.length_b   1.000
_cell.length_c   1.000
_cell.angle_alpha   90.00
_cell.angle_beta   90.00
_cell.angle_gamma   90.00
#
_symmetry.space_group_name_H-M   'P 1'
#
loop_
_entity.id
_entity.type
_entity.pdbx_description
1 polymer ?
#
loop_
_entity_poly.entity_id
_entity_poly.type
_entity_poly.pdbx_seq_one_letter_code
_entity_poly.pdbx_strand_id
1 'polypeptide(L)'
;MSTVLSDGSDFSRAISTWREINLTSLQKSLDQSGLEIVENQKDSLMGRKNLAEQTREFKKMSDEEKMGAFKGLLKAYQAEIDALTKRSKTSESAFLNIYKLLAEAPDPYPLLDAAVDQTVRANEAKLLESELSQATEQIKTLKTQLKESEKLQSDHKREVEKNQRLESRLEESVRAQVSNKEAELNAVYGERIMNFQQREKDLIKQLDITKKQLSDLRMSDESNQAKILDDSSRREFETVSRRAEIEMVEADLERCQRRVEEVERRNEKLRAEIEAVRSGSEARDRVNALETQITELQGEISTLLSTLETQKQTITQTREEKLKVEEDCNKRIRKLEDEILTLRGKVSQYSDYDEIKRELEIIKYVEFSSLNAEEEGEEEEEDLGHEESNTSSVNLTIKMPNPNAEKANRQQTKSLENLLMAKNRKLQDDLTNLRVIHDELLSSSGKRTVESERMKSELEEVKRLNERLENDILKIQSSGGGVKTSVQFNKDHGRSSSLSQTEASMIQSHPLEPSSSSSSSTTQKESIPPPSQTKINQESRLSAESSILPIITSQRDRFRQRNAELEEELRRQFESMTSCRNEIKSLQADNLKLYEKVRYLQSYSNQQNSGSSIGGVEHVDGSGWISSSRNRPSNEVSRKDEELSKYRGLYEDHMNPFEKFRGRERMGALRSLNPLDKLVLSLANFVLGNRLMRNLMMVYLIMVHLILFFSFSESALKYVSLQISFSLSLNISYSRNR
;
A
#
# COMPACT_ATOMS: atom_id res chain seq x y z
N MET A 1 69.02 66.88 31.43
CA MET A 1 67.61 67.09 31.82
C MET A 1 67.28 66.11 32.92
N SER A 2 67.72 66.42 34.13
CA SER A 2 67.57 65.62 35.34
C SER A 2 66.92 66.53 36.38
N THR A 3 66.16 65.92 37.30
CA THR A 3 65.23 66.53 38.27
C THR A 3 63.89 66.85 37.59
N VAL A 4 62.74 66.31 38.00
CA VAL A 4 62.21 66.19 39.36
C VAL A 4 61.27 64.97 39.43
N LEU A 5 61.51 64.05 40.37
CA LEU A 5 60.50 63.15 40.93
C LEU A 5 60.47 63.43 42.44
N SER A 6 60.01 64.63 42.78
CA SER A 6 59.70 65.12 44.13
C SER A 6 58.29 65.74 44.11
N ASP A 7 57.42 65.19 43.27
CA ASP A 7 56.24 65.89 42.74
C ASP A 7 55.08 66.06 43.73
N GLY A 8 55.06 65.30 44.83
CA GLY A 8 53.98 65.42 45.83
C GLY A 8 54.22 66.55 46.84
N SER A 9 55.44 66.62 47.38
CA SER A 9 55.79 67.57 48.44
C SER A 9 56.07 68.97 47.91
N ASP A 10 56.70 69.08 46.74
CA ASP A 10 56.99 70.39 46.14
C ASP A 10 55.73 71.03 45.54
N PHE A 11 54.80 70.23 45.00
CA PHE A 11 53.48 70.71 44.57
C PHE A 11 52.62 71.19 45.75
N SER A 12 52.61 70.42 46.85
CA SER A 12 51.91 70.80 48.08
C SER A 12 52.51 72.07 48.70
N ARG A 13 53.84 72.19 48.71
CA ARG A 13 54.54 73.39 49.21
C ARG A 13 54.25 74.60 48.34
N ALA A 14 54.28 74.45 47.01
CA ALA A 14 53.97 75.52 46.08
C ALA A 14 52.51 76.01 46.19
N ILE A 15 51.57 75.09 46.34
CA ILE A 15 50.16 75.43 46.57
C ILE A 15 50.01 76.20 47.89
N SER A 16 50.69 75.79 48.96
CA SER A 16 50.67 76.52 50.24
C SER A 16 51.22 77.93 50.08
N THR A 17 52.39 78.09 49.44
CA THR A 17 53.01 79.41 49.24
C THR A 17 52.15 80.34 48.39
N TRP A 18 51.57 79.86 47.28
CA TRP A 18 50.69 80.68 46.44
C TRP A 18 49.35 81.00 47.12
N ARG A 19 48.87 80.10 47.99
CA ARG A 19 47.69 80.33 48.83
C ARG A 19 47.96 81.37 49.91
N GLU A 20 49.15 81.39 50.50
CA GLU A 20 49.60 82.35 51.50
C GLU A 20 49.88 83.72 50.90
N ILE A 21 50.52 83.79 49.73
CA ILE A 21 50.72 85.04 48.97
C ILE A 21 49.38 85.69 48.64
N ASN A 22 48.35 84.88 48.35
CA ASN A 22 46.98 85.29 48.08
C ASN A 22 46.94 86.54 47.20
N LEU A 23 47.17 86.33 45.90
CA LEU A 23 47.28 87.37 44.88
C LEU A 23 46.16 88.42 44.95
N THR A 24 44.94 88.01 45.30
CA THR A 24 43.80 88.95 45.42
C THR A 24 43.95 89.94 46.57
N SER A 25 44.53 89.51 47.69
CA SER A 25 44.79 90.36 48.85
C SER A 25 46.05 91.22 48.64
N LEU A 26 47.08 90.65 48.02
CA LEU A 26 48.32 91.35 47.68
C LEU A 26 48.04 92.48 46.67
N GLN A 27 47.22 92.22 45.65
CA GLN A 27 46.80 93.24 44.69
C GLN A 27 46.14 94.43 45.39
N LYS A 28 45.21 94.20 46.33
CA LYS A 28 44.56 95.29 47.10
C LYS A 28 45.56 96.09 47.94
N SER A 29 46.51 95.42 48.59
CA SER A 29 47.56 96.09 49.37
C SER A 29 48.51 96.90 48.48
N LEU A 30 48.78 96.41 47.27
CA LEU A 30 49.62 97.09 46.29
C LEU A 30 48.89 98.30 45.70
N ASP A 31 47.60 98.18 45.41
CA ASP A 31 46.76 99.30 44.96
C ASP A 31 46.77 100.43 46.01
N GLN A 32 46.60 100.09 47.29
CA GLN A 32 46.69 101.05 48.39
C GLN A 32 48.07 101.71 48.48
N SER A 33 49.15 100.93 48.40
CA SER A 33 50.52 101.46 48.42
C SER A 33 50.79 102.35 47.19
N GLY A 34 50.23 101.99 46.03
CA GLY A 34 50.29 102.77 44.80
C GLY A 34 49.59 104.12 44.94
N LEU A 35 48.40 104.14 45.55
CA LEU A 35 47.69 105.39 45.87
C LEU A 35 48.51 106.28 46.80
N GLU A 36 49.12 105.71 47.84
CA GLU A 36 49.99 106.46 48.76
C GLU A 36 51.24 107.02 48.08
N ILE A 37 51.83 106.30 47.13
CA ILE A 37 52.96 106.81 46.33
C ILE A 37 52.51 108.01 45.48
N VAL A 38 51.35 107.92 44.84
CA VAL A 38 50.77 109.01 44.02
C VAL A 38 50.44 110.22 44.89
N GLU A 39 49.88 110.02 46.09
CA GLU A 39 49.59 111.10 47.03
C GLU A 39 50.88 111.77 47.53
N ASN A 40 51.88 111.00 47.93
CA ASN A 40 53.19 111.54 48.32
C ASN A 40 53.88 112.29 47.16
N GLN A 41 53.67 111.88 45.91
CA GLN A 41 54.17 112.60 44.74
C GLN A 41 53.47 113.95 44.58
N LYS A 42 52.16 114.01 44.77
CA LYS A 42 51.36 115.25 44.75
C LYS A 42 51.79 116.19 45.89
N ASP A 43 51.96 115.66 47.09
CA ASP A 43 52.37 116.44 48.26
C ASP A 43 53.78 117.00 48.10
N SER A 44 54.73 116.26 47.53
CA SER A 44 56.06 116.78 47.22
C SER A 44 56.06 117.86 46.13
N LEU A 45 55.09 117.83 45.20
CA LEU A 45 54.93 118.93 44.24
C LEU A 45 54.40 120.19 44.93
N MET A 46 53.40 120.05 45.81
CA MET A 46 52.84 121.16 46.57
C MET A 46 53.82 121.72 47.60
N GLY A 47 54.53 120.86 48.32
CA GLY A 47 55.57 121.20 49.29
C GLY A 47 56.71 122.00 48.66
N ARG A 48 57.26 121.53 47.53
CA ARG A 48 58.24 122.30 46.74
C ARG A 48 57.74 123.67 46.30
N LYS A 49 56.48 123.77 45.85
CA LYS A 49 55.88 125.04 45.44
C LYS A 49 55.76 126.01 46.62
N ASN A 50 55.27 125.53 47.76
CA ASN A 50 55.12 126.31 48.99
C ASN A 50 56.47 126.77 49.53
N LEU A 51 57.49 125.91 49.49
CA LEU A 51 58.86 126.24 49.89
C LEU A 51 59.47 127.34 49.01
N ALA A 52 59.26 127.26 47.70
CA ALA A 52 59.72 128.27 46.75
C ALA A 52 59.05 129.63 47.03
N GLU A 53 57.75 129.63 47.35
CA GLU A 53 57.00 130.83 47.71
C GLU A 53 57.49 131.44 49.04
N GLN A 54 57.65 130.63 50.09
CA GLN A 54 58.20 131.08 51.38
C GLN A 54 59.64 131.61 51.26
N THR A 55 60.46 130.98 50.41
CA THR A 55 61.83 131.47 50.13
C THR A 55 61.80 132.82 49.41
N ARG A 56 60.86 133.00 48.47
CA ARG A 56 60.67 134.27 47.75
C ARG A 56 60.20 135.38 48.68
N GLU A 57 59.28 135.07 49.59
CA GLU A 57 58.73 136.02 50.56
C GLU A 57 59.78 136.43 51.60
N PHE A 58 60.56 135.48 52.11
CA PHE A 58 61.70 135.73 53.00
C PHE A 58 62.73 136.69 52.39
N LYS A 59 63.00 136.57 51.08
CA LYS A 59 63.93 137.46 50.37
C LYS A 59 63.45 138.92 50.33
N LYS A 60 62.13 139.17 50.42
CA LYS A 60 61.52 140.51 50.36
C LYS A 60 61.39 141.22 51.71
N MET A 61 61.58 140.51 52.83
CA MET A 61 61.44 141.06 54.18
C MET A 61 62.60 142.01 54.55
N SER A 62 62.39 142.87 55.56
CA SER A 62 63.43 143.75 56.11
C SER A 62 64.42 142.97 56.99
N ASP A 63 65.62 143.51 57.25
CA ASP A 63 66.70 142.75 57.92
C ASP A 63 66.40 142.40 59.40
N GLU A 64 65.58 143.21 60.09
CA GLU A 64 65.10 142.91 61.45
C GLU A 64 64.07 141.75 61.46
N GLU A 65 63.19 141.69 60.45
CA GLU A 65 62.16 140.65 60.31
C GLU A 65 62.73 139.33 59.78
N LYS A 66 63.78 139.38 58.95
CA LYS A 66 64.49 138.19 58.45
C LYS A 66 65.05 137.35 59.59
N MET A 67 65.55 137.97 60.66
CA MET A 67 66.08 137.22 61.81
C MET A 67 65.00 136.36 62.48
N GLY A 68 63.75 136.84 62.54
CA GLY A 68 62.60 136.11 63.06
C GLY A 68 62.06 135.04 62.10
N ALA A 69 62.00 135.34 60.80
CA ALA A 69 61.43 134.45 59.78
C ALA A 69 62.38 133.30 59.35
N PHE A 70 63.70 133.45 59.52
CA PHE A 70 64.70 132.47 59.09
C PHE A 70 64.48 131.09 59.73
N LYS A 71 64.14 131.06 61.03
CA LYS A 71 63.85 129.82 61.75
C LYS A 71 62.64 129.07 61.17
N GLY A 72 61.62 129.80 60.72
CA GLY A 72 60.44 129.24 60.07
C GLY A 72 60.78 128.65 58.70
N LEU A 73 61.55 129.37 57.89
CA LEU A 73 61.99 128.90 56.58
C LEU A 73 62.89 127.66 56.68
N LEU A 74 63.87 127.66 57.59
CA LEU A 74 64.73 126.52 57.83
C LEU A 74 63.93 125.27 58.23
N LYS A 75 62.91 125.44 59.09
CA LYS A 75 62.01 124.36 59.48
C LYS A 75 61.17 123.84 58.31
N ALA A 76 60.77 124.70 57.37
CA ALA A 76 60.08 124.29 56.15
C ALA A 76 60.99 123.49 55.19
N TYR A 77 62.25 123.90 55.02
CA TYR A 77 63.24 123.12 54.26
C TYR A 77 63.51 121.76 54.90
N GLN A 78 63.65 121.72 56.24
CA GLN A 78 63.81 120.47 56.97
C GLN A 78 62.59 119.54 56.76
N ALA A 79 61.37 120.10 56.86
CA ALA A 79 60.14 119.33 56.66
C ALA A 79 60.03 118.75 55.24
N GLU A 80 60.44 119.48 54.19
CA GLU A 80 60.45 118.97 52.81
C GLU A 80 61.52 117.88 52.61
N ILE A 81 62.70 118.02 53.21
CA ILE A 81 63.75 116.98 53.18
C ILE A 81 63.28 115.70 53.89
N ASP A 82 62.62 115.85 55.04
CA ASP A 82 62.05 114.73 55.79
C ASP A 82 60.91 114.07 54.99
N ALA A 83 60.05 114.84 54.33
CA ALA A 83 58.98 114.34 53.46
C ALA A 83 59.53 113.60 52.23
N LEU A 84 60.60 114.10 51.61
CA LEU A 84 61.27 113.44 50.50
C LEU A 84 61.89 112.10 50.93
N THR A 85 62.54 112.08 52.10
CA THR A 85 63.11 110.86 52.68
C THR A 85 62.02 109.84 53.00
N LYS A 86 60.88 110.30 53.55
CA LYS A 86 59.70 109.47 53.82
C LYS A 86 59.15 108.86 52.52
N ARG A 87 59.02 109.65 51.45
CA ARG A 87 58.57 109.16 50.14
C ARG A 87 59.46 108.04 49.60
N SER A 88 60.79 108.23 49.63
CA SER A 88 61.75 107.22 49.17
C SER A 88 61.57 105.92 49.94
N LYS A 89 61.49 106.02 51.28
CA LYS A 89 61.27 104.86 52.16
C LYS A 89 59.95 104.14 51.90
N THR A 90 58.86 104.87 51.64
CA THR A 90 57.56 104.26 51.31
C THR A 90 57.63 103.49 49.99
N SER A 91 58.24 104.06 48.95
CA SER A 91 58.39 103.36 47.65
C SER A 91 59.34 102.16 47.73
N GLU A 92 60.46 102.29 48.46
CA GLU A 92 61.42 101.21 48.67
C GLU A 92 60.80 100.08 49.49
N SER A 93 60.08 100.42 50.56
CA SER A 93 59.38 99.43 51.39
C SER A 93 58.29 98.70 50.61
N ALA A 94 57.51 99.40 49.78
CA ALA A 94 56.48 98.77 48.94
C ALA A 94 57.11 97.80 47.94
N PHE A 95 58.20 98.19 47.27
CA PHE A 95 58.92 97.34 46.33
C PHE A 95 59.52 96.09 47.00
N LEU A 96 60.21 96.27 48.13
CA LEU A 96 60.84 95.16 48.85
C LEU A 96 59.83 94.15 49.40
N ASN A 97 58.65 94.63 49.83
CA ASN A 97 57.57 93.75 50.27
C ASN A 97 57.09 92.83 49.15
N ILE A 98 56.90 93.34 47.93
CA ILE A 98 56.51 92.54 46.76
C ILE A 98 57.64 91.60 46.36
N TYR A 99 58.86 92.12 46.28
CA TYR A 99 60.03 91.33 45.88
C TYR A 99 60.23 90.12 46.80
N LYS A 100 60.08 90.30 48.12
CA LYS A 100 60.19 89.20 49.08
C LYS A 100 59.15 88.11 48.83
N LEU A 101 57.89 88.49 48.62
CA LEU A 101 56.80 87.54 48.36
C LEU A 101 56.98 86.78 47.03
N LEU A 102 57.45 87.46 45.99
CA LEU A 102 57.69 86.84 44.68
C LEU A 102 58.98 86.03 44.63
N ALA A 103 60.01 86.40 45.39
CA ALA A 103 61.28 85.67 45.44
C ALA A 103 61.15 84.32 46.15
N GLU A 104 60.24 84.22 47.12
CA GLU A 104 59.93 82.97 47.82
C GLU A 104 58.91 82.10 47.05
N ALA A 105 58.24 82.65 46.03
CA ALA A 105 57.24 81.95 45.24
C ALA A 105 57.89 81.04 44.17
N PRO A 106 57.57 79.73 44.13
CA PRO A 106 58.02 78.85 43.06
C PRO A 106 57.29 79.15 41.75
N ASP A 107 57.96 78.95 40.61
CA ASP A 107 57.40 79.15 39.27
C ASP A 107 56.12 78.29 39.06
N PRO A 108 54.97 78.90 38.71
CA PRO A 108 53.73 78.17 38.50
C PRO A 108 53.68 77.35 37.20
N TYR A 109 54.52 77.66 36.19
CA TYR A 109 54.42 77.00 34.88
C TYR A 109 54.70 75.48 34.93
N PRO A 110 55.81 75.00 35.54
CA PRO A 110 56.09 73.57 35.64
C PRO A 110 55.04 72.79 36.44
N LEU A 111 54.39 73.44 37.41
CA LEU A 111 53.35 72.82 38.24
C LEU A 111 52.06 72.62 37.45
N LEU A 112 51.68 73.60 36.62
CA LEU A 112 50.52 73.49 35.74
C LEU A 112 50.75 72.47 34.63
N ASP A 113 51.95 72.43 34.06
CA ASP A 113 52.34 71.44 33.05
C ASP A 113 52.29 70.01 33.61
N ALA A 114 52.88 69.79 34.79
CA ALA A 114 52.81 68.51 35.48
C ALA A 114 51.37 68.10 35.86
N ALA A 115 50.52 69.07 36.25
CA ALA A 115 49.12 68.79 36.53
C ALA A 115 48.35 68.36 35.27
N VAL A 116 48.59 69.04 34.14
CA VAL A 116 48.01 68.66 32.84
C VAL A 116 48.48 67.25 32.45
N ASP A 117 49.78 66.97 32.52
CA ASP A 117 50.35 65.64 32.26
C ASP A 117 49.75 64.56 33.17
N GLN A 118 49.57 64.83 34.46
CA GLN A 118 48.91 63.91 35.38
C GLN A 118 47.44 63.68 35.01
N THR A 119 46.72 64.70 34.55
CA THR A 119 45.33 64.52 34.08
C THR A 119 45.24 63.68 32.81
N VAL A 120 46.18 63.86 31.88
CA VAL A 120 46.25 63.06 30.65
C VAL A 120 46.53 61.60 31.01
N ARG A 121 47.55 61.34 31.84
CA ARG A 121 47.88 59.98 32.31
C ARG A 121 46.74 59.33 33.10
N ALA A 122 46.00 60.09 33.91
CA ALA A 122 44.83 59.58 34.62
C ALA A 122 43.70 59.18 33.67
N ASN A 123 43.49 59.93 32.58
CA ASN A 123 42.52 59.57 31.55
C ASN A 123 42.95 58.33 30.77
N GLU A 124 44.22 58.24 30.38
CA GLU A 124 44.79 57.04 29.73
C GLU A 124 44.65 55.81 30.63
N ALA A 125 44.96 55.93 31.92
CA ALA A 125 44.79 54.84 32.89
C ALA A 125 43.32 54.38 32.99
N LYS A 126 42.36 55.31 32.99
CA LYS A 126 40.93 54.96 32.97
C LYS A 126 40.51 54.26 31.68
N LEU A 127 41.02 54.68 30.54
CA LEU A 127 40.75 54.02 29.25
C LEU A 127 41.31 52.60 29.26
N LEU A 128 42.56 52.42 29.69
CA LEU A 128 43.19 51.11 29.83
C LEU A 128 42.45 50.21 30.84
N GLU A 129 41.96 50.76 31.95
CA GLU A 129 41.15 50.01 32.92
C GLU A 129 39.80 49.56 32.31
N SER A 130 39.17 50.42 31.51
CA SER A 130 37.95 50.07 30.76
C SER A 130 38.23 48.97 29.73
N GLU A 131 39.31 49.07 28.97
CA GLU A 131 39.70 48.04 27.99
C GLU A 131 40.04 46.71 28.67
N LEU A 132 40.76 46.74 29.79
CA LEU A 132 41.07 45.55 30.58
C LEU A 132 39.79 44.92 31.13
N SER A 133 38.85 45.72 31.63
CA SER A 133 37.53 45.26 32.07
C SER A 133 36.78 44.58 30.91
N GLN A 134 36.68 45.21 29.75
CA GLN A 134 36.04 44.61 28.57
C GLN A 134 36.72 43.32 28.12
N ALA A 135 38.05 43.28 28.09
CA ALA A 135 38.81 42.08 27.76
C ALA A 135 38.57 40.95 28.78
N THR A 136 38.51 41.26 30.07
CA THR A 136 38.21 40.25 31.10
C THR A 136 36.78 39.72 31.00
N GLU A 137 35.82 40.57 30.63
CA GLU A 137 34.44 40.16 30.38
C GLU A 137 34.34 39.27 29.14
N GLN A 138 35.04 39.62 28.05
CA GLN A 138 35.14 38.77 26.85
C GLN A 138 35.80 37.42 27.14
N ILE A 139 36.87 37.39 27.94
CA ILE A 139 37.49 36.13 28.36
C ILE A 139 36.50 35.29 29.18
N LYS A 140 35.70 35.93 30.05
CA LYS A 140 34.69 35.24 30.85
C LYS A 140 33.59 34.65 29.96
N THR A 141 33.07 35.41 29.01
CA THR A 141 32.02 34.93 28.07
C THR A 141 32.55 33.80 27.18
N LEU A 142 33.75 33.95 26.61
CA LEU A 142 34.41 32.89 25.83
C LEU A 142 34.64 31.63 26.67
N LYS A 143 35.04 31.77 27.94
CA LYS A 143 35.21 30.62 28.85
C LYS A 143 33.89 29.93 29.17
N THR A 144 32.78 30.67 29.29
CA THR A 144 31.45 30.06 29.44
C THR A 144 31.00 29.34 28.17
N GLN A 145 31.22 29.94 27.00
CA GLN A 145 30.91 29.33 25.71
C GLN A 145 31.74 28.06 25.46
N LEU A 146 33.01 28.06 25.85
CA LEU A 146 33.88 26.88 25.74
C LEU A 146 33.33 25.73 26.60
N LYS A 147 32.95 25.99 27.86
CA LYS A 147 32.37 24.97 28.74
C LYS A 147 31.03 24.44 28.21
N GLU A 148 30.20 25.31 27.64
CA GLU A 148 28.95 24.90 27.03
C GLU A 148 29.19 24.04 25.79
N SER A 149 30.15 24.42 24.95
CA SER A 149 30.57 23.65 23.77
C SER A 149 31.14 22.28 24.16
N GLU A 150 32.00 22.20 25.18
CA GLU A 150 32.51 20.92 25.71
C GLU A 150 31.40 20.03 26.23
N LYS A 151 30.40 20.61 26.94
CA LYS A 151 29.24 19.86 27.41
C LYS A 151 28.40 19.33 26.25
N LEU A 152 28.10 20.17 25.25
CA LEU A 152 27.38 19.78 24.05
C LEU A 152 28.13 18.69 23.27
N GLN A 153 29.46 18.77 23.18
CA GLN A 153 30.28 17.75 22.54
C GLN A 153 30.22 16.40 23.30
N SER A 154 30.27 16.43 24.63
CA SER A 154 30.11 15.23 25.46
C SER A 154 28.72 14.61 25.30
N ASP A 155 27.66 15.43 25.31
CA ASP A 155 26.29 14.95 25.14
C ASP A 155 26.06 14.40 23.72
N HIS A 156 26.60 15.06 22.69
CA HIS A 156 26.58 14.56 21.32
C HIS A 156 27.28 13.21 21.19
N LYS A 157 28.46 13.04 21.79
CA LYS A 157 29.18 11.76 21.79
C LYS A 157 28.33 10.64 22.43
N ARG A 158 27.66 10.92 23.55
CA ARG A 158 26.77 9.95 24.22
C ARG A 158 25.58 9.57 23.35
N GLU A 159 24.97 10.52 22.64
CA GLU A 159 23.86 10.23 21.73
C GLU A 159 24.30 9.47 20.49
N VAL A 160 25.48 9.76 19.94
CA VAL A 160 26.07 8.98 18.84
C VAL A 160 26.32 7.53 19.27
N GLU A 161 26.91 7.30 20.44
CA GLU A 161 27.13 5.95 20.97
C GLU A 161 25.81 5.19 21.20
N LYS A 162 24.75 5.87 21.65
CA LYS A 162 23.42 5.26 21.79
C LYS A 162 22.82 4.90 20.43
N ASN A 163 22.90 5.80 19.44
CA ASN A 163 22.40 5.53 18.10
C ASN A 163 23.14 4.36 17.46
N GLN A 164 24.47 4.31 17.56
CA GLN A 164 25.26 3.19 17.04
C GLN A 164 24.88 1.85 17.67
N ARG A 165 24.58 1.83 18.98
CA ARG A 165 24.07 0.63 19.66
C ARG A 165 22.67 0.23 19.19
N LEU A 166 21.80 1.21 18.94
CA LEU A 166 20.45 0.95 18.42
C LEU A 166 20.49 0.43 16.98
N GLU A 167 21.34 1.02 16.14
CA GLU A 167 21.59 0.57 14.76
C GLU A 167 22.15 -0.86 14.75
N SER A 168 23.18 -1.14 15.54
CA SER A 168 23.75 -2.50 15.64
C SER A 168 22.72 -3.53 16.11
N ARG A 169 21.87 -3.18 17.09
CA ARG A 169 20.78 -4.06 17.55
C ARG A 169 19.71 -4.26 16.48
N LEU A 170 19.38 -3.23 15.71
CA LEU A 170 18.44 -3.32 14.60
C LEU A 170 19.01 -4.21 13.49
N GLU A 171 20.27 -4.01 13.12
CA GLU A 171 20.98 -4.85 12.15
C GLU A 171 21.01 -6.31 12.58
N GLU A 172 21.31 -6.59 13.85
CA GLU A 172 21.30 -7.95 14.39
C GLU A 172 19.89 -8.56 14.36
N SER A 173 18.86 -7.79 14.73
CA SER A 173 17.47 -8.24 14.63
C SER A 173 17.05 -8.53 13.18
N VAL A 174 17.45 -7.68 12.23
CA VAL A 174 17.18 -7.88 10.80
C VAL A 174 17.92 -9.11 10.28
N ARG A 175 19.21 -9.27 10.61
CA ARG A 175 19.99 -10.45 10.24
C ARG A 175 19.37 -11.73 10.81
N ALA A 176 18.91 -11.72 12.06
CA ALA A 176 18.22 -12.85 12.65
C ALA A 176 16.90 -13.17 11.94
N GLN A 177 16.11 -12.15 11.58
CA GLN A 177 14.86 -12.35 10.82
C GLN A 177 15.12 -12.91 9.41
N VAL A 178 16.11 -12.39 8.71
CA VAL A 178 16.52 -12.89 7.39
C VAL A 178 16.98 -14.34 7.50
N SER A 179 17.86 -14.66 8.45
CA SER A 179 18.33 -16.03 8.68
C SER A 179 17.20 -17.00 9.02
N ASN A 180 16.24 -16.59 9.86
CA ASN A 180 15.07 -17.40 10.17
C ASN A 180 14.18 -17.63 8.93
N LYS A 181 14.00 -16.61 8.08
CA LYS A 181 13.22 -16.73 6.84
C LYS A 181 13.93 -17.60 5.80
N GLU A 182 15.24 -17.48 5.67
CA GLU A 182 16.05 -18.37 4.84
C GLU A 182 15.94 -19.83 5.31
N ALA A 183 16.02 -20.07 6.62
CA ALA A 183 15.85 -21.41 7.20
C ALA A 183 14.44 -21.98 6.94
N GLU A 184 13.39 -21.16 7.11
CA GLU A 184 12.00 -21.54 6.82
C GLU A 184 11.82 -21.88 5.33
N LEU A 185 12.33 -21.05 4.42
CA LEU A 185 12.27 -21.30 2.98
C LEU A 185 13.03 -22.58 2.62
N ASN A 186 14.24 -22.77 3.15
CA ASN A 186 15.03 -23.97 2.93
C ASN A 186 14.32 -25.22 3.44
N ALA A 187 13.64 -25.16 4.58
CA ALA A 187 12.84 -26.27 5.09
C ALA A 187 11.66 -26.60 4.18
N VAL A 188 10.90 -25.59 3.73
CA VAL A 188 9.75 -25.77 2.82
C VAL A 188 10.20 -26.32 1.46
N TYR A 189 11.30 -25.79 0.89
CA TYR A 189 11.85 -26.30 -0.36
C TYR A 189 12.41 -27.72 -0.17
N GLY A 190 13.08 -28.00 0.94
CA GLY A 190 13.56 -29.34 1.29
C GLY A 190 12.42 -30.35 1.36
N GLU A 191 11.34 -30.04 2.07
CA GLU A 191 10.15 -30.88 2.16
C GLU A 191 9.51 -31.09 0.78
N ARG A 192 9.38 -30.03 -0.01
CA ARG A 192 8.83 -30.10 -1.37
C ARG A 192 9.68 -30.99 -2.28
N ILE A 193 11.00 -30.88 -2.22
CA ILE A 193 11.93 -31.74 -2.96
C ILE A 193 11.77 -33.19 -2.51
N MET A 194 11.74 -33.46 -1.21
CA MET A 194 11.54 -34.81 -0.68
C MET A 194 10.20 -35.42 -1.13
N ASN A 195 9.13 -34.63 -1.13
CA ASN A 195 7.82 -35.06 -1.63
C ASN A 195 7.84 -35.38 -3.13
N PHE A 196 8.53 -34.57 -3.95
CA PHE A 196 8.71 -34.86 -5.38
C PHE A 196 9.56 -36.11 -5.61
N GLN A 197 10.67 -36.26 -4.89
CA GLN A 197 11.50 -37.46 -4.96
C GLN A 197 10.74 -38.71 -4.53
N GLN A 198 9.88 -38.61 -3.51
CA GLN A 198 9.03 -39.73 -3.09
C GLN A 198 8.00 -40.08 -4.15
N ARG A 199 7.33 -39.08 -4.74
CA ARG A 199 6.39 -39.29 -5.85
C ARG A 199 7.08 -39.91 -7.07
N GLU A 200 8.27 -39.45 -7.41
CA GLU A 200 9.08 -40.02 -8.48
C GLU A 200 9.40 -41.50 -8.21
N LYS A 201 9.84 -41.84 -6.99
CA LYS A 201 10.07 -43.23 -6.59
C LYS A 201 8.81 -44.08 -6.71
N ASP A 202 7.66 -43.56 -6.30
CA ASP A 202 6.41 -44.31 -6.36
C ASP A 202 5.90 -44.49 -7.80
N LEU A 203 6.09 -43.48 -8.67
CA LEU A 203 5.85 -43.61 -10.11
C LEU A 203 6.79 -44.62 -10.76
N ILE A 204 8.08 -44.64 -10.40
CA ILE A 204 9.04 -45.64 -10.87
C ILE A 204 8.59 -47.05 -10.46
N LYS A 205 8.16 -47.24 -9.19
CA LYS A 205 7.62 -48.54 -8.74
C LYS A 205 6.38 -48.95 -9.52
N GLN A 206 5.45 -48.03 -9.79
CA GLN A 206 4.27 -48.31 -10.61
C GLN A 206 4.65 -48.70 -12.04
N LEU A 207 5.64 -48.01 -12.62
CA LEU A 207 6.20 -48.33 -13.92
C LEU A 207 6.80 -49.76 -13.92
N ASP A 208 7.57 -50.10 -12.89
CA ASP A 208 8.16 -51.44 -12.78
C ASP A 208 7.10 -52.54 -12.59
N ILE A 209 6.05 -52.27 -11.81
CA ILE A 209 4.92 -53.20 -11.64
C ILE A 209 4.20 -53.39 -12.97
N THR A 210 3.87 -52.32 -13.68
CA THR A 210 3.18 -52.41 -14.98
C THR A 210 4.05 -53.07 -16.05
N LYS A 211 5.37 -52.82 -16.06
CA LYS A 211 6.33 -53.55 -16.90
C LYS A 211 6.34 -55.04 -16.59
N LYS A 212 6.36 -55.43 -15.32
CA LYS A 212 6.28 -56.85 -14.90
C LYS A 212 4.96 -57.47 -15.35
N GLN A 213 3.84 -56.81 -15.11
CA GLN A 213 2.53 -57.27 -15.58
C GLN A 213 2.48 -57.43 -17.11
N LEU A 214 3.05 -56.50 -17.87
CA LEU A 214 3.14 -56.61 -19.33
C LEU A 214 4.04 -57.78 -19.75
N SER A 215 5.15 -58.00 -19.04
CA SER A 215 6.04 -59.15 -19.27
C SER A 215 5.31 -60.47 -18.98
N ASP A 216 4.59 -60.56 -17.85
CA ASP A 216 3.83 -61.74 -17.46
C ASP A 216 2.69 -62.03 -18.44
N LEU A 217 1.98 -60.99 -18.89
CA LEU A 217 0.96 -61.11 -19.94
C LEU A 217 1.58 -61.58 -21.26
N ARG A 218 2.72 -61.02 -21.68
CA ARG A 218 3.43 -61.49 -22.87
C ARG A 218 3.87 -62.95 -22.76
N MET A 219 4.43 -63.35 -21.61
CA MET A 219 4.81 -64.74 -21.37
C MET A 219 3.58 -65.67 -21.32
N SER A 220 2.46 -65.20 -20.76
CA SER A 220 1.20 -65.92 -20.77
C SER A 220 0.63 -66.06 -22.18
N ASP A 221 0.70 -65.01 -23.00
CA ASP A 221 0.25 -65.04 -24.39
C ASP A 221 1.13 -65.96 -25.22
N GLU A 222 2.46 -65.92 -25.04
CA GLU A 222 3.40 -66.84 -25.67
C GLU A 222 3.12 -68.30 -25.26
N SER A 223 2.87 -68.54 -23.96
CA SER A 223 2.50 -69.87 -23.46
C SER A 223 1.14 -70.34 -24.01
N ASN A 224 0.14 -69.46 -24.09
CA ASN A 224 -1.17 -69.78 -24.65
C ASN A 224 -1.09 -70.04 -26.16
N GLN A 225 -0.29 -69.25 -26.89
CA GLN A 225 -0.04 -69.46 -28.31
C GLN A 225 0.68 -70.79 -28.54
N ALA A 226 1.67 -71.13 -27.73
CA ALA A 226 2.33 -72.44 -27.77
C ALA A 226 1.35 -73.59 -27.52
N LYS A 227 0.44 -73.46 -26.53
CA LYS A 227 -0.61 -74.47 -26.27
C LYS A 227 -1.61 -74.59 -27.43
N ILE A 228 -2.02 -73.48 -28.04
CA ILE A 228 -2.92 -73.50 -29.20
C ILE A 228 -2.24 -74.18 -30.39
N LEU A 229 -0.94 -73.91 -30.62
CA LEU A 229 -0.16 -74.59 -31.66
C LEU A 229 -0.01 -76.08 -31.36
N ASP A 230 0.26 -76.47 -30.11
CA ASP A 230 0.33 -77.87 -29.69
C ASP A 230 -1.03 -78.58 -29.88
N ASP A 231 -2.13 -77.99 -29.41
CA ASP A 231 -3.48 -78.51 -29.61
C ASP A 231 -3.86 -78.58 -31.10
N SER A 232 -3.47 -77.60 -31.90
CA SER A 232 -3.66 -77.62 -33.37
C SER A 232 -2.89 -78.77 -33.98
N SER A 233 -1.61 -78.93 -33.63
CA SER A 233 -0.78 -80.02 -34.13
C SER A 233 -1.30 -81.39 -33.70
N ARG A 234 -1.84 -81.51 -32.48
CA ARG A 234 -2.46 -82.74 -31.97
C ARG A 234 -3.76 -83.06 -32.70
N ARG A 235 -4.59 -82.06 -32.98
CA ARG A 235 -5.81 -82.22 -33.79
C ARG A 235 -5.47 -82.59 -35.22
N GLU A 236 -4.46 -81.95 -35.82
CA GLU A 236 -3.96 -82.33 -37.15
C GLU A 236 -3.49 -83.78 -37.16
N PHE A 237 -2.66 -84.19 -36.19
CA PHE A 237 -2.23 -85.57 -36.03
C PHE A 237 -3.41 -86.53 -35.86
N GLU A 238 -4.40 -86.20 -35.03
CA GLU A 238 -5.61 -87.01 -34.86
C GLU A 238 -6.42 -87.09 -36.15
N THR A 239 -6.56 -86.00 -36.91
CA THR A 239 -7.25 -86.02 -38.21
C THR A 239 -6.50 -86.87 -39.25
N VAL A 240 -5.17 -86.82 -39.26
CA VAL A 240 -4.33 -87.65 -40.13
C VAL A 240 -4.44 -89.12 -39.72
N SER A 241 -4.40 -89.43 -38.43
CA SER A 241 -4.59 -90.79 -37.91
C SER A 241 -5.97 -91.33 -38.26
N ARG A 242 -7.04 -90.55 -38.04
CA ARG A 242 -8.41 -90.93 -38.43
C ARG A 242 -8.56 -91.10 -39.93
N ARG A 243 -7.90 -90.26 -40.75
CA ARG A 243 -7.87 -90.44 -42.21
C ARG A 243 -7.18 -91.75 -42.59
N ALA A 244 -6.04 -92.08 -41.98
CA ALA A 244 -5.36 -93.35 -42.22
C ALA A 244 -6.22 -94.56 -41.77
N GLU A 245 -6.94 -94.44 -40.65
CA GLU A 245 -7.93 -95.45 -40.22
C GLU A 245 -9.05 -95.61 -41.24
N ILE A 246 -9.59 -94.50 -41.76
CA ILE A 246 -10.62 -94.52 -42.81
C ILE A 246 -10.07 -95.13 -44.09
N GLU A 247 -8.85 -94.79 -44.53
CA GLU A 247 -8.22 -95.38 -45.72
C GLU A 247 -8.01 -96.90 -45.55
N MET A 248 -7.63 -97.37 -44.35
CA MET A 248 -7.55 -98.81 -44.09
C MET A 248 -8.93 -99.49 -44.17
N VAL A 249 -9.96 -98.86 -43.59
CA VAL A 249 -11.35 -99.37 -43.66
C VAL A 249 -11.87 -99.32 -45.10
N GLU A 250 -11.53 -98.29 -45.87
CA GLU A 250 -11.88 -98.15 -47.28
C GLU A 250 -11.19 -99.24 -48.12
N ALA A 251 -9.89 -99.48 -47.90
CA ALA A 251 -9.19 -100.58 -48.56
C ALA A 251 -9.78 -101.96 -48.22
N ASP A 252 -10.16 -102.18 -46.95
CA ASP A 252 -10.87 -103.39 -46.52
C ASP A 252 -12.28 -103.47 -47.12
N LEU A 253 -12.99 -102.33 -47.23
CA LEU A 253 -14.30 -102.23 -47.87
C LEU A 253 -14.18 -102.54 -49.36
N GLU A 254 -13.22 -101.97 -50.08
CA GLU A 254 -12.95 -102.29 -51.49
C GLU A 254 -12.59 -103.77 -51.67
N ARG A 255 -11.83 -104.35 -50.73
CA ARG A 255 -11.51 -105.78 -50.76
C ARG A 255 -12.75 -106.64 -50.55
N CYS A 256 -13.63 -106.25 -49.63
CA CYS A 256 -14.91 -106.91 -49.40
C CYS A 256 -15.88 -106.71 -50.58
N GLN A 257 -15.95 -105.51 -51.15
CA GLN A 257 -16.74 -105.17 -52.33
C GLN A 257 -16.25 -105.97 -53.53
N ARG A 258 -14.95 -106.01 -53.83
CA ARG A 258 -14.40 -106.89 -54.88
C ARG A 258 -14.80 -108.36 -54.69
N ARG A 259 -14.79 -108.83 -53.44
CA ARG A 259 -15.24 -110.20 -53.12
C ARG A 259 -16.76 -110.36 -53.27
N VAL A 260 -17.55 -109.35 -52.92
CA VAL A 260 -19.01 -109.32 -53.12
C VAL A 260 -19.31 -109.28 -54.61
N GLU A 261 -18.72 -108.39 -55.39
CA GLU A 261 -18.81 -108.32 -56.85
C GLU A 261 -18.44 -109.65 -57.50
N GLU A 262 -17.39 -110.33 -57.04
CA GLU A 262 -17.05 -111.65 -57.56
C GLU A 262 -18.13 -112.70 -57.25
N VAL A 263 -18.70 -112.66 -56.04
CA VAL A 263 -19.83 -113.52 -55.64
C VAL A 263 -21.11 -113.15 -56.40
N GLU A 264 -21.37 -111.86 -56.61
CA GLU A 264 -22.51 -111.33 -57.37
C GLU A 264 -22.38 -111.70 -58.83
N ARG A 265 -21.21 -111.56 -59.45
CA ARG A 265 -20.95 -112.02 -60.82
C ARG A 265 -21.15 -113.53 -60.95
N ARG A 266 -20.78 -114.31 -59.93
CA ARG A 266 -21.08 -115.76 -59.88
C ARG A 266 -22.59 -116.00 -59.75
N ASN A 267 -23.28 -115.26 -58.88
CA ASN A 267 -24.73 -115.32 -58.70
C ASN A 267 -25.50 -114.83 -59.93
N GLU A 268 -24.99 -113.83 -60.64
CA GLU A 268 -25.55 -113.27 -61.86
C GLU A 268 -25.29 -114.18 -63.02
N LYS A 269 -24.13 -114.83 -63.10
CA LYS A 269 -23.92 -115.94 -64.03
C LYS A 269 -24.93 -117.06 -63.78
N LEU A 270 -25.16 -117.44 -62.52
CA LEU A 270 -26.19 -118.41 -62.14
C LEU A 270 -27.60 -117.90 -62.41
N ARG A 271 -27.90 -116.62 -62.20
CA ARG A 271 -29.21 -116.01 -62.48
C ARG A 271 -29.44 -115.84 -63.97
N ALA A 272 -28.43 -115.51 -64.77
CA ALA A 272 -28.50 -115.45 -66.22
C ALA A 272 -28.65 -116.85 -66.80
N GLU A 273 -28.05 -117.87 -66.19
CA GLU A 273 -28.31 -119.27 -66.49
C GLU A 273 -29.77 -119.65 -66.13
N ILE A 274 -30.30 -119.15 -65.01
CA ILE A 274 -31.71 -119.32 -64.61
C ILE A 274 -32.67 -118.49 -65.50
N GLU A 275 -32.29 -117.29 -65.93
CA GLU A 275 -33.15 -116.33 -66.64
C GLU A 275 -33.13 -116.58 -68.15
N ALA A 276 -32.01 -117.04 -68.73
CA ALA A 276 -31.98 -117.67 -70.04
C ALA A 276 -32.88 -118.92 -70.08
N VAL A 277 -33.09 -119.57 -68.93
CA VAL A 277 -34.05 -120.67 -68.75
C VAL A 277 -35.48 -120.15 -68.43
N ARG A 278 -35.68 -118.88 -68.04
CA ARG A 278 -36.94 -118.40 -67.45
C ARG A 278 -37.69 -117.29 -68.17
N SER A 279 -37.11 -116.39 -68.99
CA SER A 279 -37.93 -115.29 -69.53
C SER A 279 -37.72 -114.94 -71.01
N GLY A 280 -38.75 -115.24 -71.77
CA GLY A 280 -39.13 -114.49 -72.96
C GLY A 280 -39.96 -113.26 -72.60
N SER A 281 -39.73 -112.20 -73.38
CA SER A 281 -40.65 -111.12 -73.77
C SER A 281 -41.11 -110.03 -72.78
N GLU A 282 -41.33 -110.26 -71.48
CA GLU A 282 -42.05 -109.23 -70.66
C GLU A 282 -41.18 -108.12 -70.02
N ALA A 283 -39.85 -108.24 -70.02
CA ALA A 283 -38.95 -107.27 -69.38
C ALA A 283 -38.63 -106.02 -70.22
N ARG A 284 -38.85 -106.08 -71.54
CA ARG A 284 -38.36 -105.06 -72.49
C ARG A 284 -39.16 -103.76 -72.47
N ASP A 285 -40.46 -103.84 -72.15
CA ASP A 285 -41.35 -102.68 -72.22
C ASP A 285 -41.23 -101.73 -71.02
N ARG A 286 -40.78 -102.22 -69.84
CA ARG A 286 -40.54 -101.36 -68.66
C ARG A 286 -39.30 -100.49 -68.77
N VAL A 287 -38.28 -100.95 -69.51
CA VAL A 287 -37.01 -100.22 -69.66
C VAL A 287 -37.21 -98.95 -70.51
N ASN A 288 -37.95 -99.06 -71.62
CA ASN A 288 -38.20 -97.92 -72.50
C ASN A 288 -38.98 -96.77 -71.82
N ALA A 289 -39.84 -97.07 -70.83
CA ALA A 289 -40.61 -96.07 -70.12
C ALA A 289 -39.79 -95.24 -69.12
N LEU A 290 -38.68 -95.79 -68.61
CA LEU A 290 -37.79 -95.07 -67.67
C LEU A 290 -36.80 -94.17 -68.41
N GLU A 291 -36.39 -94.55 -69.62
CA GLU A 291 -35.48 -93.75 -70.45
C GLU A 291 -36.08 -92.40 -70.86
N THR A 292 -37.39 -92.35 -71.15
CA THR A 292 -38.06 -91.10 -71.52
C THR A 292 -38.11 -90.08 -70.38
N GLN A 293 -38.36 -90.52 -69.14
CA GLN A 293 -38.39 -89.63 -67.96
C GLN A 293 -37.02 -88.99 -67.66
N ILE A 294 -35.93 -89.71 -67.91
CA ILE A 294 -34.57 -89.20 -67.69
C ILE A 294 -34.26 -88.04 -68.65
N THR A 295 -34.70 -88.14 -69.90
CA THR A 295 -34.48 -87.08 -70.89
C THR A 295 -35.21 -85.78 -70.57
N GLU A 296 -36.40 -85.88 -69.96
CA GLU A 296 -37.21 -84.72 -69.58
C GLU A 296 -36.58 -83.95 -68.41
N LEU A 297 -36.14 -84.66 -67.36
CA LEU A 297 -35.43 -84.07 -66.21
C LEU A 297 -34.09 -83.42 -66.60
N GLN A 298 -33.37 -83.99 -67.57
CA GLN A 298 -32.14 -83.38 -68.09
C GLN A 298 -32.42 -82.04 -68.81
N GLY A 299 -33.57 -81.93 -69.50
CA GLY A 299 -34.04 -80.69 -70.10
C GLY A 299 -34.28 -79.59 -69.06
N GLU A 300 -34.97 -79.91 -67.96
CA GLU A 300 -35.26 -78.95 -66.89
C GLU A 300 -33.99 -78.43 -66.19
N ILE A 301 -32.99 -79.28 -65.96
CA ILE A 301 -31.72 -78.86 -65.35
C ILE A 301 -30.99 -77.87 -66.25
N SER A 302 -31.01 -78.08 -67.57
CA SER A 302 -30.33 -77.19 -68.52
C SER A 302 -30.96 -75.79 -68.56
N THR A 303 -32.28 -75.68 -68.44
CA THR A 303 -32.99 -74.39 -68.44
C THR A 303 -32.76 -73.64 -67.12
N LEU A 304 -32.76 -74.34 -65.99
CA LEU A 304 -32.44 -73.77 -64.69
C LEU A 304 -31.00 -73.23 -64.63
N LEU A 305 -30.02 -73.95 -65.18
CA LEU A 305 -28.64 -73.46 -65.24
C LEU A 305 -28.52 -72.19 -66.10
N SER A 306 -29.22 -72.12 -67.24
CA SER A 306 -29.21 -70.92 -68.09
C SER A 306 -29.81 -69.71 -67.38
N THR A 307 -30.91 -69.89 -66.65
CA THR A 307 -31.54 -68.78 -65.90
C THR A 307 -30.64 -68.27 -64.77
N LEU A 308 -29.95 -69.16 -64.07
CA LEU A 308 -29.01 -68.78 -63.01
C LEU A 308 -27.83 -67.97 -63.54
N GLU A 309 -27.27 -68.34 -64.70
CA GLU A 309 -26.17 -67.59 -65.32
C GLU A 309 -26.62 -66.18 -65.77
N THR A 310 -27.83 -66.06 -66.34
CA THR A 310 -28.36 -64.73 -66.70
C THR A 310 -28.57 -63.84 -65.48
N GLN A 311 -29.07 -64.38 -64.36
CA GLN A 311 -29.22 -63.61 -63.12
C GLN A 311 -27.87 -63.14 -62.58
N LYS A 312 -26.85 -64.00 -62.60
CA LYS A 312 -25.49 -63.63 -62.17
C LYS A 312 -24.92 -62.47 -63.00
N GLN A 313 -25.11 -62.49 -64.31
CA GLN A 313 -24.69 -61.39 -65.19
C GLN A 313 -25.41 -60.08 -64.87
N THR A 314 -26.72 -60.11 -64.63
CA THR A 314 -27.47 -58.89 -64.26
C THR A 314 -26.97 -58.28 -62.95
N ILE A 315 -26.67 -59.11 -61.94
CA ILE A 315 -26.13 -58.65 -60.64
C ILE A 315 -24.77 -57.98 -60.82
N THR A 316 -23.89 -58.54 -61.67
CA THR A 316 -22.58 -57.94 -61.95
C THR A 316 -22.71 -56.59 -62.65
N GLN A 317 -23.61 -56.46 -63.63
CA GLN A 317 -23.85 -55.20 -64.34
C GLN A 317 -24.38 -54.11 -63.41
N THR A 318 -25.38 -54.41 -62.56
CA THR A 318 -25.90 -53.42 -61.59
C THR A 318 -24.84 -52.98 -60.58
N ARG A 319 -23.91 -53.88 -60.22
CA ARG A 319 -22.81 -53.54 -59.30
C ARG A 319 -21.82 -52.57 -59.96
N GLU A 320 -21.48 -52.78 -61.23
CA GLU A 320 -20.62 -51.86 -62.00
C GLU A 320 -21.27 -50.50 -62.23
N GLU A 321 -22.58 -50.46 -62.51
CA GLU A 321 -23.34 -49.21 -62.65
C GLU A 321 -23.33 -48.40 -61.36
N LYS A 322 -23.56 -49.04 -60.20
CA LYS A 322 -23.49 -48.35 -58.90
C LYS A 322 -22.12 -47.77 -58.61
N LEU A 323 -21.05 -48.51 -58.91
CA LEU A 323 -19.67 -48.00 -58.75
C LEU A 323 -19.41 -46.75 -59.60
N LYS A 324 -19.89 -46.72 -60.85
CA LYS A 324 -19.77 -45.53 -61.71
C LYS A 324 -20.52 -44.31 -61.15
N VAL A 325 -21.73 -44.52 -60.63
CA VAL A 325 -22.51 -43.44 -60.01
C VAL A 325 -21.82 -42.89 -58.76
N GLU A 326 -21.21 -43.76 -57.95
CA GLU A 326 -20.45 -43.37 -56.76
C GLU A 326 -19.21 -42.53 -57.13
N GLU A 327 -18.48 -42.92 -58.18
CA GLU A 327 -17.35 -42.13 -58.71
C GLU A 327 -17.78 -40.75 -59.21
N ASP A 328 -18.92 -40.65 -59.90
CA ASP A 328 -19.41 -39.38 -60.43
C ASP A 328 -19.94 -38.46 -59.32
N CYS A 329 -20.59 -39.01 -58.29
CA CYS A 329 -20.93 -38.26 -57.08
C CYS A 329 -19.68 -37.72 -56.38
N ASN A 330 -18.64 -38.54 -56.22
CA ASN A 330 -17.38 -38.13 -55.62
C ASN A 330 -16.69 -37.01 -56.43
N LYS A 331 -16.71 -37.08 -57.76
CA LYS A 331 -16.22 -35.99 -58.63
C LYS A 331 -17.04 -34.70 -58.43
N ARG A 332 -18.37 -34.80 -58.25
CA ARG A 332 -19.23 -33.63 -58.01
C ARG A 332 -18.95 -32.99 -56.65
N ILE A 333 -18.74 -33.80 -55.60
CA ILE A 333 -18.36 -33.33 -54.27
C ILE A 333 -17.05 -32.55 -54.34
N ARG A 334 -16.00 -33.09 -54.98
CA ARG A 334 -14.72 -32.38 -55.15
C ARG A 334 -14.87 -31.04 -55.87
N LYS A 335 -15.67 -31.00 -56.95
CA LYS A 335 -15.94 -29.74 -57.66
C LYS A 335 -16.63 -28.69 -56.77
N LEU A 336 -17.56 -29.12 -55.92
CA LEU A 336 -18.24 -28.23 -54.97
C LEU A 336 -17.30 -27.79 -53.84
N GLU A 337 -16.39 -28.66 -53.38
CA GLU A 337 -15.35 -28.31 -52.42
C GLU A 337 -14.39 -27.26 -52.98
N ASP A 338 -13.93 -27.43 -54.22
CA ASP A 338 -13.11 -26.43 -54.92
C ASP A 338 -13.86 -25.12 -55.11
N GLU A 339 -15.15 -25.16 -55.46
CA GLU A 339 -16.00 -23.98 -55.57
C GLU A 339 -16.15 -23.26 -54.22
N ILE A 340 -16.36 -23.99 -53.12
CA ILE A 340 -16.39 -23.44 -51.77
C ILE A 340 -15.04 -22.80 -51.40
N LEU A 341 -13.92 -23.41 -51.77
CA LEU A 341 -12.59 -22.84 -51.53
C LEU A 341 -12.39 -21.54 -52.33
N THR A 342 -12.80 -21.50 -53.60
CA THR A 342 -12.74 -20.28 -54.40
C THR A 342 -13.67 -19.18 -53.87
N LEU A 343 -14.88 -19.53 -53.40
CA LEU A 343 -15.81 -18.59 -52.78
C LEU A 343 -15.28 -18.06 -51.45
N ARG A 344 -14.67 -18.92 -50.61
CA ARG A 344 -13.96 -18.48 -49.40
C ARG A 344 -12.79 -17.55 -49.73
N GLY A 345 -12.03 -17.85 -50.78
CA GLY A 345 -10.98 -16.97 -51.29
C GLY A 345 -11.52 -15.60 -51.74
N LYS A 346 -12.65 -15.58 -52.46
CA LYS A 346 -13.33 -14.34 -52.85
C LYS A 346 -13.84 -13.55 -51.65
N VAL A 347 -14.47 -14.21 -50.67
CA VAL A 347 -14.90 -13.57 -49.41
C VAL A 347 -13.71 -12.97 -48.66
N SER A 348 -12.56 -13.64 -48.67
CA SER A 348 -11.32 -13.09 -48.11
C SER A 348 -10.77 -11.90 -48.90
N GLN A 349 -10.91 -11.87 -50.23
CA GLN A 349 -10.53 -10.71 -51.04
C GLN A 349 -11.45 -9.51 -50.81
N TYR A 350 -12.65 -9.75 -50.26
CA TYR A 350 -13.63 -8.74 -49.91
C TYR A 350 -13.62 -8.38 -48.41
N SER A 351 -12.59 -8.76 -47.64
CA SER A 351 -12.46 -8.35 -46.22
C SER A 351 -12.39 -6.83 -46.04
N ASP A 352 -11.90 -6.13 -47.06
CA ASP A 352 -11.66 -4.69 -47.02
C ASP A 352 -12.93 -3.89 -47.36
N TYR A 353 -14.06 -4.56 -47.65
CA TYR A 353 -15.34 -3.90 -47.91
C TYR A 353 -15.83 -3.08 -46.71
N ASP A 354 -15.57 -3.50 -45.47
CA ASP A 354 -15.94 -2.72 -44.28
C ASP A 354 -15.04 -1.49 -44.06
N GLU A 355 -13.81 -1.51 -44.57
CA GLU A 355 -12.89 -0.38 -44.59
C GLU A 355 -13.30 0.61 -45.70
N ILE A 356 -13.53 0.09 -46.92
CA ILE A 356 -14.01 0.86 -48.07
C ILE A 356 -15.41 1.43 -47.82
N LYS A 357 -16.30 0.71 -47.12
CA LYS A 357 -17.62 1.21 -46.71
C LYS A 357 -17.50 2.33 -45.67
N ARG A 358 -16.56 2.25 -44.71
CA ARG A 358 -16.28 3.37 -43.80
C ARG A 358 -15.77 4.59 -44.57
N GLU A 359 -14.84 4.40 -45.51
CA GLU A 359 -14.33 5.49 -46.35
C GLU A 359 -15.42 6.08 -47.26
N LEU A 360 -16.28 5.25 -47.85
CA LEU A 360 -17.44 5.67 -48.65
C LEU A 360 -18.56 6.29 -47.81
N GLU A 361 -18.76 5.88 -46.57
CA GLU A 361 -19.75 6.46 -45.66
C GLU A 361 -19.27 7.83 -45.14
N ILE A 362 -17.95 7.99 -44.96
CA ILE A 362 -17.32 9.31 -44.73
C ILE A 362 -17.45 10.20 -45.97
N ILE A 363 -17.24 9.67 -47.19
CA ILE A 363 -17.44 10.43 -48.44
C ILE A 363 -18.92 10.75 -48.66
N LYS A 364 -19.83 9.80 -48.39
CA LYS A 364 -21.28 9.98 -48.53
C LYS A 364 -21.83 10.96 -47.49
N TYR A 365 -21.29 11.00 -46.28
CA TYR A 365 -21.70 11.99 -45.28
C TYR A 365 -21.19 13.40 -45.64
N VAL A 366 -20.05 13.49 -46.33
CA VAL A 366 -19.48 14.75 -46.85
C VAL A 366 -20.15 15.22 -48.15
N GLU A 367 -20.60 14.31 -49.03
CA GLU A 367 -21.33 14.64 -50.28
C GLU A 367 -22.85 14.85 -50.07
N PHE A 368 -23.49 14.15 -49.13
CA PHE A 368 -24.95 14.14 -48.99
C PHE A 368 -25.50 14.92 -47.78
N SER A 369 -24.64 15.71 -47.09
CA SER A 369 -25.12 16.77 -46.19
C SER A 369 -25.50 18.07 -46.93
N SER A 370 -25.44 18.10 -48.27
CA SER A 370 -25.70 19.28 -49.12
C SER A 370 -26.95 19.21 -50.01
N LEU A 371 -27.72 18.12 -49.98
CA LEU A 371 -28.95 17.92 -50.78
C LEU A 371 -29.92 17.05 -49.94
N ASN A 372 -30.78 17.59 -49.06
CA ASN A 372 -32.02 18.30 -49.42
C ASN A 372 -32.56 17.89 -50.80
N ALA A 373 -33.77 17.40 -50.99
CA ALA A 373 -34.92 17.23 -50.14
C ALA A 373 -35.94 16.40 -50.95
N GLU A 374 -37.07 16.02 -50.32
CA GLU A 374 -38.35 15.68 -50.98
C GLU A 374 -38.39 14.28 -51.66
N GLU A 375 -39.44 13.47 -51.59
CA GLU A 375 -40.77 13.52 -50.96
C GLU A 375 -41.36 12.11 -51.09
N GLU A 376 -42.10 11.68 -50.06
CA GLU A 376 -43.38 10.95 -50.08
C GLU A 376 -43.64 9.70 -50.96
N GLY A 377 -44.39 8.75 -50.39
CA GLY A 377 -45.23 7.83 -51.16
C GLY A 377 -45.44 6.45 -50.54
N GLU A 378 -46.60 6.27 -49.93
CA GLU A 378 -47.15 5.08 -49.25
C GLU A 378 -47.75 4.04 -50.23
N GLU A 379 -47.98 2.81 -49.70
CA GLU A 379 -49.01 1.82 -50.11
C GLU A 379 -48.87 1.15 -51.51
N GLU A 380 -49.21 -0.11 -51.80
CA GLU A 380 -49.89 -1.24 -51.16
C GLU A 380 -49.67 -2.49 -52.05
N GLU A 381 -49.91 -3.68 -51.46
CA GLU A 381 -50.47 -4.92 -52.03
C GLU A 381 -49.88 -5.72 -53.23
N GLU A 382 -49.71 -7.01 -52.92
CA GLU A 382 -50.09 -8.24 -53.66
C GLU A 382 -49.59 -8.58 -55.09
N ASP A 383 -49.11 -9.84 -55.16
CA ASP A 383 -49.40 -10.86 -56.18
C ASP A 383 -48.21 -11.45 -56.99
N LEU A 384 -48.33 -12.76 -57.24
CA LEU A 384 -47.34 -13.80 -57.47
C LEU A 384 -46.94 -14.04 -58.94
N GLY A 385 -45.67 -14.42 -59.16
CA GLY A 385 -45.15 -15.34 -60.22
C GLY A 385 -45.25 -14.86 -61.68
N HIS A 386 -44.37 -15.18 -62.64
CA HIS A 386 -43.28 -16.13 -62.79
C HIS A 386 -42.39 -15.65 -63.97
N GLU A 387 -41.16 -16.19 -64.03
CA GLU A 387 -40.24 -16.33 -65.18
C GLU A 387 -40.97 -16.67 -66.52
N GLU A 388 -40.51 -16.42 -67.75
CA GLU A 388 -39.18 -16.16 -68.35
C GLU A 388 -39.39 -15.79 -69.85
N SER A 389 -38.37 -15.20 -70.48
CA SER A 389 -38.08 -15.19 -71.95
C SER A 389 -38.59 -14.05 -72.86
N ASN A 390 -37.60 -13.30 -73.38
CA ASN A 390 -37.54 -12.44 -74.56
C ASN A 390 -38.33 -11.12 -74.60
N THR A 391 -37.55 -10.04 -74.41
CA THR A 391 -37.62 -8.71 -75.02
C THR A 391 -38.98 -8.29 -75.62
N SER A 392 -39.63 -7.37 -74.91
CA SER A 392 -40.59 -6.40 -75.42
C SER A 392 -41.86 -6.93 -76.10
N SER A 393 -42.91 -7.02 -75.27
CA SER A 393 -44.27 -6.50 -75.51
C SER A 393 -45.30 -7.37 -76.26
N VAL A 394 -46.47 -7.48 -75.60
CA VAL A 394 -47.86 -7.61 -76.13
C VAL A 394 -48.47 -9.02 -76.26
N ASN A 395 -49.28 -9.37 -75.23
CA ASN A 395 -50.63 -9.97 -75.25
C ASN A 395 -50.92 -11.49 -75.43
N LEU A 396 -51.67 -12.01 -74.42
CA LEU A 396 -53.00 -12.67 -74.53
C LEU A 396 -53.13 -14.22 -74.42
N THR A 397 -53.75 -14.65 -73.30
CA THR A 397 -54.77 -15.73 -73.13
C THR A 397 -54.38 -17.19 -72.79
N ILE A 398 -54.73 -17.55 -71.53
CA ILE A 398 -55.53 -18.71 -71.02
C ILE A 398 -55.22 -20.11 -71.57
N LYS A 399 -54.92 -21.10 -70.68
CA LYS A 399 -55.81 -22.26 -70.35
C LYS A 399 -55.22 -23.25 -69.32
N MET A 400 -56.03 -23.58 -68.30
CA MET A 400 -55.94 -24.74 -67.40
C MET A 400 -56.43 -26.05 -68.07
N PRO A 401 -56.00 -27.24 -67.59
CA PRO A 401 -56.98 -28.24 -67.13
C PRO A 401 -56.59 -29.01 -65.82
N ASN A 402 -57.34 -28.77 -64.73
CA ASN A 402 -58.33 -29.66 -64.08
C ASN A 402 -58.00 -31.11 -63.57
N PRO A 403 -58.78 -31.65 -62.60
CA PRO A 403 -58.30 -31.94 -61.24
C PRO A 403 -58.69 -33.36 -60.74
N ASN A 404 -58.36 -33.64 -59.47
CA ASN A 404 -58.89 -34.71 -58.60
C ASN A 404 -58.15 -36.07 -58.56
N ALA A 405 -57.22 -36.17 -57.61
CA ALA A 405 -56.98 -37.41 -56.86
C ALA A 405 -56.85 -37.05 -55.37
N GLU A 406 -57.94 -36.56 -54.79
CA GLU A 406 -58.11 -36.10 -53.39
C GLU A 406 -57.93 -37.21 -52.32
N LYS A 407 -57.28 -38.33 -52.63
CA LYS A 407 -57.03 -39.44 -51.69
C LYS A 407 -55.58 -39.65 -51.28
N ALA A 408 -54.61 -38.98 -51.90
CA ALA A 408 -53.19 -39.08 -51.51
C ALA A 408 -52.72 -37.95 -50.55
N ASN A 409 -53.37 -36.78 -50.55
CA ASN A 409 -52.87 -35.61 -49.81
C ASN A 409 -53.36 -35.46 -48.36
N ARG A 410 -54.35 -36.23 -47.88
CA ARG A 410 -54.81 -36.14 -46.48
C ARG A 410 -53.83 -36.71 -45.44
N GLN A 411 -52.82 -37.49 -45.87
CA GLN A 411 -51.76 -37.98 -44.97
C GLN A 411 -50.55 -37.03 -44.90
N GLN A 412 -50.31 -36.23 -45.94
CA GLN A 412 -49.24 -35.24 -45.95
C GLN A 412 -49.64 -33.91 -45.33
N THR A 413 -50.92 -33.49 -45.38
CA THR A 413 -51.34 -32.26 -44.71
C THR A 413 -51.23 -32.36 -43.19
N LYS A 414 -51.61 -33.49 -42.56
CA LYS A 414 -51.39 -33.69 -41.12
C LYS A 414 -49.91 -33.79 -40.74
N SER A 415 -49.06 -34.32 -41.62
CA SER A 415 -47.61 -34.39 -41.38
C SER A 415 -46.97 -33.01 -41.51
N LEU A 416 -47.33 -32.22 -42.52
CA LEU A 416 -46.83 -30.87 -42.75
C LEU A 416 -47.41 -29.89 -41.72
N GLU A 417 -48.69 -30.01 -41.38
CA GLU A 417 -49.38 -29.26 -40.33
C GLU A 417 -48.83 -29.61 -38.95
N ASN A 418 -48.53 -30.88 -38.65
CA ASN A 418 -47.82 -31.25 -37.42
C ASN A 418 -46.37 -30.76 -37.42
N LEU A 419 -45.67 -30.77 -38.55
CA LEU A 419 -44.31 -30.24 -38.64
C LEU A 419 -44.31 -28.71 -38.49
N LEU A 420 -45.28 -28.03 -39.09
CA LEU A 420 -45.50 -26.59 -38.99
C LEU A 420 -45.95 -26.22 -37.58
N MET A 421 -46.82 -26.99 -36.94
CA MET A 421 -47.22 -26.80 -35.53
C MET A 421 -46.06 -27.09 -34.58
N ALA A 422 -45.25 -28.12 -34.84
CA ALA A 422 -44.04 -28.41 -34.06
C ALA A 422 -42.98 -27.32 -34.27
N LYS A 423 -42.83 -26.79 -35.48
CA LYS A 423 -41.93 -25.68 -35.78
C LYS A 423 -42.46 -24.37 -35.22
N ASN A 424 -43.77 -24.11 -35.26
CA ASN A 424 -44.41 -22.93 -34.68
C ASN A 424 -44.34 -22.97 -33.15
N ARG A 425 -44.58 -24.14 -32.54
CA ARG A 425 -44.40 -24.36 -31.10
C ARG A 425 -42.94 -24.25 -30.70
N LYS A 426 -42.00 -24.80 -31.48
CA LYS A 426 -40.56 -24.62 -31.25
C LYS A 426 -40.15 -23.16 -31.42
N LEU A 427 -40.68 -22.46 -32.42
CA LEU A 427 -40.45 -21.03 -32.60
C LEU A 427 -41.07 -20.22 -31.46
N GLN A 428 -42.23 -20.62 -30.91
CA GLN A 428 -42.83 -20.01 -29.73
C GLN A 428 -42.01 -20.30 -28.47
N ASP A 429 -41.49 -21.52 -28.30
CA ASP A 429 -40.60 -21.90 -27.20
C ASP A 429 -39.26 -21.14 -27.32
N ASP A 430 -38.71 -21.00 -28.52
CA ASP A 430 -37.50 -20.22 -28.79
C ASP A 430 -37.76 -18.72 -28.57
N LEU A 431 -38.93 -18.20 -28.96
CA LEU A 431 -39.33 -16.80 -28.76
C LEU A 431 -39.60 -16.50 -27.28
N THR A 432 -40.19 -17.43 -26.53
CA THR A 432 -40.37 -17.30 -25.07
C THR A 432 -39.03 -17.43 -24.34
N ASN A 433 -38.16 -18.34 -24.75
CA ASN A 433 -36.81 -18.45 -24.20
C ASN A 433 -35.97 -17.20 -24.51
N LEU A 434 -36.04 -16.68 -25.74
CA LEU A 434 -35.42 -15.41 -26.12
C LEU A 434 -36.00 -14.23 -25.33
N ARG A 435 -37.31 -14.21 -25.05
CA ARG A 435 -37.92 -13.20 -24.16
C ARG A 435 -37.41 -13.32 -22.73
N VAL A 436 -37.32 -14.51 -22.17
CA VAL A 436 -36.80 -14.73 -20.81
C VAL A 436 -35.33 -14.33 -20.72
N ILE A 437 -34.51 -14.72 -21.70
CA ILE A 437 -33.10 -14.32 -21.78
C ILE A 437 -32.98 -12.81 -21.99
N HIS A 438 -33.85 -12.21 -22.79
CA HIS A 438 -33.89 -10.76 -22.99
C HIS A 438 -34.29 -10.03 -21.70
N ASP A 439 -35.28 -10.52 -20.96
CA ASP A 439 -35.71 -9.95 -19.68
C ASP A 439 -34.67 -10.16 -18.58
N GLU A 440 -33.96 -11.29 -18.58
CA GLU A 440 -32.83 -11.56 -17.69
C GLU A 440 -31.62 -10.68 -18.05
N LEU A 441 -31.34 -10.49 -19.34
CA LEU A 441 -30.33 -9.56 -19.84
C LEU A 441 -30.68 -8.12 -19.50
N LEU A 442 -31.94 -7.69 -19.68
CA LEU A 442 -32.43 -6.38 -19.27
C LEU A 442 -32.37 -6.21 -17.75
N SER A 443 -32.72 -7.22 -16.98
CA SER A 443 -32.62 -7.19 -15.52
C SER A 443 -31.16 -7.15 -15.05
N SER A 444 -30.26 -7.88 -15.71
CA SER A 444 -28.83 -7.87 -15.41
C SER A 444 -28.18 -6.56 -15.86
N SER A 445 -28.61 -6.00 -16.99
CA SER A 445 -28.22 -4.68 -17.49
C SER A 445 -28.70 -3.62 -16.51
N GLY A 446 -29.96 -3.64 -16.09
CA GLY A 446 -30.53 -2.76 -15.08
C GLY A 446 -29.83 -2.85 -13.72
N LYS A 447 -29.47 -4.07 -13.28
CA LYS A 447 -28.65 -4.24 -12.06
C LYS A 447 -27.25 -3.65 -12.24
N ARG A 448 -26.61 -3.88 -13.39
CA ARG A 448 -25.29 -3.31 -13.71
C ARG A 448 -25.33 -1.79 -13.90
N THR A 449 -26.41 -1.22 -14.42
CA THR A 449 -26.58 0.23 -14.52
C THR A 449 -26.81 0.82 -13.14
N VAL A 450 -27.60 0.20 -12.28
CA VAL A 450 -27.78 0.63 -10.88
C VAL A 450 -26.48 0.48 -10.08
N GLU A 451 -25.73 -0.62 -10.25
CA GLU A 451 -24.40 -0.77 -9.65
C GLU A 451 -23.42 0.26 -10.23
N SER A 452 -23.47 0.56 -11.53
CA SER A 452 -22.65 1.60 -12.13
C SER A 452 -23.04 3.00 -11.65
N GLU A 453 -24.31 3.30 -11.48
CA GLU A 453 -24.81 4.56 -10.93
C GLU A 453 -24.46 4.69 -9.45
N ARG A 454 -24.56 3.59 -8.69
CA ARG A 454 -24.11 3.52 -7.30
C ARG A 454 -22.60 3.74 -7.21
N MET A 455 -21.80 3.05 -8.02
CA MET A 455 -20.35 3.24 -8.07
C MET A 455 -19.99 4.64 -8.58
N LYS A 456 -20.76 5.22 -9.50
CA LYS A 456 -20.60 6.62 -9.94
C LYS A 456 -20.97 7.60 -8.82
N SER A 457 -22.03 7.34 -8.07
CA SER A 457 -22.44 8.17 -6.92
C SER A 457 -21.45 8.06 -5.77
N GLU A 458 -20.94 6.85 -5.46
CA GLU A 458 -19.85 6.63 -4.52
C GLU A 458 -18.56 7.29 -5.03
N LEU A 459 -18.28 7.23 -6.34
CA LEU A 459 -17.15 7.94 -6.94
C LEU A 459 -17.32 9.45 -6.91
N GLU A 460 -18.52 9.99 -7.14
CA GLU A 460 -18.83 11.42 -7.02
C GLU A 460 -18.78 11.87 -5.57
N GLU A 461 -19.25 11.05 -4.64
CA GLU A 461 -19.15 11.32 -3.21
C GLU A 461 -17.69 11.30 -2.77
N VAL A 462 -16.91 10.29 -3.19
CA VAL A 462 -15.46 10.21 -2.95
C VAL A 462 -14.74 11.36 -3.66
N LYS A 463 -15.10 11.73 -4.88
CA LYS A 463 -14.54 12.88 -5.60
C LYS A 463 -14.89 14.18 -4.91
N ARG A 464 -16.11 14.34 -4.40
CA ARG A 464 -16.53 15.54 -3.65
C ARG A 464 -15.89 15.58 -2.27
N LEU A 465 -15.69 14.42 -1.64
CA LEU A 465 -14.91 14.29 -0.42
C LEU A 465 -13.44 14.56 -0.69
N ASN A 466 -12.90 14.14 -1.83
CA ASN A 466 -11.55 14.43 -2.27
C ASN A 466 -11.41 15.89 -2.64
N GLU A 467 -12.34 16.51 -3.34
CA GLU A 467 -12.34 17.95 -3.63
C GLU A 467 -12.53 18.75 -2.35
N ARG A 468 -13.29 18.26 -1.37
CA ARG A 468 -13.34 18.86 -0.03
C ARG A 468 -12.03 18.67 0.70
N LEU A 469 -11.46 17.46 0.69
CA LEU A 469 -10.14 17.18 1.26
C LEU A 469 -9.05 17.94 0.54
N GLU A 470 -9.17 18.21 -0.74
CA GLU A 470 -8.20 18.94 -1.57
C GLU A 470 -8.42 20.44 -1.40
N ASN A 471 -9.64 20.93 -1.25
CA ASN A 471 -9.93 22.31 -0.85
C ASN A 471 -9.57 22.56 0.61
N ASP A 472 -9.72 21.57 1.48
CA ASP A 472 -9.32 21.61 2.89
C ASP A 472 -7.81 21.44 3.00
N ILE A 473 -7.19 20.57 2.18
CA ILE A 473 -5.74 20.46 2.02
C ILE A 473 -5.23 21.73 1.36
N LEU A 474 -5.89 22.35 0.39
CA LEU A 474 -5.51 23.64 -0.22
C LEU A 474 -5.69 24.77 0.78
N LYS A 475 -6.73 24.75 1.63
CA LYS A 475 -6.86 25.67 2.77
C LYS A 475 -5.79 25.42 3.82
N ILE A 476 -5.37 24.18 4.02
CA ILE A 476 -4.25 23.78 4.87
C ILE A 476 -2.90 24.07 4.18
N GLN A 477 -2.76 24.02 2.87
CA GLN A 477 -1.52 24.27 2.12
C GLN A 477 -1.32 25.77 1.93
N SER A 478 -2.41 26.50 1.71
CA SER A 478 -2.47 27.97 1.77
C SER A 478 -2.45 28.51 3.21
N SER A 479 -2.72 27.67 4.23
CA SER A 479 -2.54 28.01 5.66
C SER A 479 -1.47 27.15 6.40
N GLY A 480 -0.51 26.54 5.69
CA GLY A 480 0.57 25.74 6.28
C GLY A 480 0.62 24.26 5.88
N GLY A 481 1.28 23.98 4.76
CA GLY A 481 1.41 22.64 4.20
C GLY A 481 2.04 21.58 5.12
N GLY A 482 1.58 20.34 4.95
CA GLY A 482 2.33 19.14 5.36
C GLY A 482 1.52 18.02 6.00
N VAL A 483 0.54 17.46 5.29
CA VAL A 483 -0.22 16.23 5.64
C VAL A 483 0.59 14.99 5.26
N LYS A 484 0.47 13.86 5.99
CA LYS A 484 0.14 12.50 5.42
C LYS A 484 -0.47 11.51 6.44
N THR A 485 -1.79 11.39 6.34
CA THR A 485 -2.62 10.21 6.03
C THR A 485 -2.39 8.79 6.59
N SER A 486 -3.55 8.21 6.91
CA SER A 486 -3.98 6.91 7.45
C SER A 486 -3.98 5.76 6.42
N VAL A 487 -3.93 4.50 6.89
CA VAL A 487 -4.84 3.42 6.41
C VAL A 487 -5.25 2.52 7.59
N GLN A 488 -6.56 2.29 7.72
CA GLN A 488 -7.22 1.39 8.67
C GLN A 488 -8.16 0.47 7.89
N PHE A 489 -8.14 -0.83 8.20
CA PHE A 489 -9.16 -1.81 7.79
C PHE A 489 -10.10 -2.06 8.98
N ASN A 490 -11.41 -2.09 8.71
CA ASN A 490 -12.44 -2.31 9.72
C ASN A 490 -13.31 -3.52 9.37
N LYS A 491 -13.80 -4.19 10.42
CA LYS A 491 -14.72 -5.34 10.41
C LYS A 491 -15.89 -5.05 11.35
N ASP A 492 -17.07 -5.47 10.91
CA ASP A 492 -18.34 -5.77 11.61
C ASP A 492 -19.16 -4.64 12.26
N HIS A 493 -20.44 -4.62 11.86
CA HIS A 493 -21.57 -4.06 12.62
C HIS A 493 -22.67 -5.12 12.74
N GLY A 494 -23.15 -5.29 13.97
CA GLY A 494 -24.36 -6.02 14.29
C GLY A 494 -25.21 -5.26 15.31
N ARG A 495 -26.52 -5.22 15.01
CA ARG A 495 -27.70 -4.97 15.87
C ARG A 495 -27.97 -3.56 16.40
N SER A 496 -29.08 -3.00 15.91
CA SER A 496 -30.02 -2.20 16.69
C SER A 496 -31.43 -2.82 16.56
N SER A 497 -32.06 -3.15 17.69
CA SER A 497 -33.51 -3.40 17.75
C SER A 497 -34.01 -3.06 19.15
N SER A 498 -34.71 -1.93 19.27
CA SER A 498 -35.67 -1.69 20.34
C SER A 498 -36.62 -0.58 19.93
N LEU A 499 -37.87 -0.94 19.61
CA LEU A 499 -39.02 -0.12 19.96
C LEU A 499 -40.27 -1.00 20.06
N SER A 500 -40.79 -1.07 21.28
CA SER A 500 -42.17 -1.41 21.66
C SER A 500 -43.16 -0.45 20.97
N GLN A 501 -44.44 -0.77 20.74
CA GLN A 501 -45.47 -1.07 21.74
C GLN A 501 -46.83 -1.36 21.04
N THR A 502 -47.78 -1.95 21.78
CA THR A 502 -49.26 -2.08 21.53
C THR A 502 -49.74 -3.07 20.45
N GLU A 503 -50.77 -3.92 20.61
CA GLU A 503 -51.85 -4.07 21.61
C GLU A 503 -52.48 -5.50 21.52
N ALA A 504 -53.29 -5.84 22.53
CA ALA A 504 -54.14 -7.03 22.74
C ALA A 504 -55.05 -7.41 21.53
N SER A 505 -55.69 -8.58 21.33
CA SER A 505 -56.03 -9.81 22.08
C SER A 505 -56.70 -10.80 21.09
N MET A 506 -56.95 -12.03 21.56
CA MET A 506 -58.20 -12.80 21.34
C MET A 506 -58.25 -13.98 20.30
N ILE A 507 -58.73 -15.13 20.83
CA ILE A 507 -59.54 -16.23 20.23
C ILE A 507 -58.84 -17.45 19.58
N GLN A 508 -58.67 -18.48 20.43
CA GLN A 508 -59.14 -19.89 20.35
C GLN A 508 -59.86 -20.41 19.07
N SER A 509 -59.37 -21.50 18.46
CA SER A 509 -60.11 -22.79 18.24
C SER A 509 -59.36 -23.78 17.32
N HIS A 510 -59.32 -25.04 17.76
CA HIS A 510 -59.08 -26.30 17.03
C HIS A 510 -60.34 -26.73 16.22
N PRO A 511 -60.43 -27.87 15.50
CA PRO A 511 -59.44 -28.79 14.85
C PRO A 511 -59.89 -29.28 13.42
N LEU A 512 -59.11 -30.14 12.75
CA LEU A 512 -59.50 -31.50 12.28
C LEU A 512 -58.49 -32.12 11.27
N GLU A 513 -58.04 -33.33 11.63
CA GLU A 513 -57.31 -34.39 10.90
C GLU A 513 -58.21 -35.11 9.84
N PRO A 514 -57.91 -36.30 9.22
CA PRO A 514 -56.79 -37.29 9.36
C PRO A 514 -56.22 -37.84 8.01
N SER A 515 -55.13 -38.62 7.93
CA SER A 515 -55.06 -40.02 8.37
C SER A 515 -53.76 -40.73 7.99
N SER A 516 -53.49 -41.78 8.79
CA SER A 516 -52.72 -43.01 8.53
C SER A 516 -51.23 -43.05 8.90
N SER A 517 -51.04 -43.62 10.09
CA SER A 517 -49.83 -44.14 10.71
C SER A 517 -49.60 -45.62 10.41
N SER A 518 -48.44 -46.10 10.89
CA SER A 518 -48.11 -47.48 11.35
C SER A 518 -47.46 -48.40 10.31
N SER A 519 -46.50 -49.28 10.64
CA SER A 519 -45.61 -49.47 11.79
C SER A 519 -44.71 -50.68 11.48
N SER A 520 -43.66 -50.85 12.28
CA SER A 520 -43.13 -52.14 12.78
C SER A 520 -42.31 -53.07 11.84
N SER A 521 -41.00 -53.09 12.14
CA SER A 521 -40.29 -54.20 12.84
C SER A 521 -39.63 -55.34 12.04
N THR A 522 -38.30 -55.41 12.20
CA THR A 522 -37.55 -56.56 12.79
C THR A 522 -36.78 -57.57 11.88
N THR A 523 -35.56 -57.85 12.38
CA THR A 523 -34.67 -59.04 12.25
C THR A 523 -33.65 -59.19 11.10
N GLN A 524 -32.39 -58.90 11.46
CA GLN A 524 -31.20 -59.79 11.53
C GLN A 524 -30.96 -60.95 10.53
N LYS A 525 -29.67 -61.00 10.12
CA LYS A 525 -28.73 -62.16 10.01
C LYS A 525 -28.36 -62.74 8.63
N GLU A 526 -27.04 -62.69 8.40
CA GLU A 526 -26.12 -63.68 7.79
C GLU A 526 -26.40 -64.30 6.40
N SER A 527 -25.34 -64.29 5.57
CA SER A 527 -24.74 -65.40 4.80
C SER A 527 -24.44 -65.15 3.29
N ILE A 528 -23.12 -65.20 3.02
CA ILE A 528 -22.28 -65.65 1.87
C ILE A 528 -22.97 -66.11 0.54
N PRO A 529 -22.34 -65.87 -0.64
CA PRO A 529 -22.97 -65.80 -1.97
C PRO A 529 -23.03 -67.17 -2.68
N PRO A 530 -23.70 -67.28 -3.87
CA PRO A 530 -22.95 -67.51 -5.14
C PRO A 530 -23.75 -67.02 -6.41
N PRO A 531 -23.52 -67.51 -7.66
CA PRO A 531 -22.67 -66.84 -8.66
C PRO A 531 -23.37 -66.60 -10.02
N SER A 532 -22.60 -66.06 -10.98
CA SER A 532 -22.64 -66.35 -12.44
C SER A 532 -23.33 -65.36 -13.38
N GLN A 533 -22.48 -64.81 -14.28
CA GLN A 533 -22.71 -64.63 -15.73
C GLN A 533 -23.74 -63.54 -16.14
N THR A 534 -23.58 -62.70 -17.16
CA THR A 534 -22.82 -62.81 -18.42
C THR A 534 -22.59 -61.40 -18.99
N LYS A 535 -21.56 -61.33 -19.82
CA LYS A 535 -21.11 -60.28 -20.73
C LYS A 535 -22.22 -59.61 -21.57
N ILE A 536 -21.78 -58.51 -22.21
CA ILE A 536 -22.28 -57.84 -23.43
C ILE A 536 -22.94 -56.49 -23.15
N ASN A 537 -22.14 -55.42 -23.21
CA ASN A 537 -22.45 -54.19 -23.94
C ASN A 537 -21.26 -53.21 -23.81
N GLN A 538 -20.21 -53.51 -24.57
CA GLN A 538 -19.12 -52.58 -24.89
C GLN A 538 -19.27 -52.21 -26.37
N GLU A 539 -20.21 -51.31 -26.68
CA GLU A 539 -20.27 -50.68 -28.02
C GLU A 539 -20.94 -49.30 -28.04
N SER A 540 -21.37 -48.76 -26.88
CA SER A 540 -22.02 -47.44 -26.78
C SER A 540 -21.16 -46.34 -26.14
N ARG A 541 -19.83 -46.49 -26.12
CA ARG A 541 -18.91 -45.49 -25.53
C ARG A 541 -18.14 -44.62 -26.52
N LEU A 542 -18.36 -44.75 -27.83
CA LEU A 542 -17.67 -43.94 -28.83
C LEU A 542 -18.50 -42.79 -29.44
N SER A 543 -19.74 -42.57 -28.97
CA SER A 543 -20.57 -41.42 -29.40
C SER A 543 -20.86 -40.40 -28.29
N ALA A 544 -20.22 -40.53 -27.12
CA ALA A 544 -20.37 -39.60 -25.99
C ALA A 544 -19.25 -38.54 -25.89
N GLU A 545 -18.28 -38.53 -26.81
CA GLU A 545 -17.19 -37.55 -26.88
C GLU A 545 -17.59 -36.20 -27.51
N SER A 546 -18.88 -35.98 -27.81
CA SER A 546 -19.39 -34.68 -28.34
C SER A 546 -20.41 -33.99 -27.42
N SER A 547 -20.55 -34.41 -26.16
CA SER A 547 -21.36 -33.69 -25.18
C SER A 547 -20.45 -33.05 -24.14
N ILE A 548 -20.24 -31.74 -24.27
CA ILE A 548 -19.49 -30.90 -23.32
C ILE A 548 -20.14 -30.87 -21.92
N LEU A 549 -21.39 -31.33 -21.80
CA LEU A 549 -22.21 -31.29 -20.59
C LEU A 549 -21.74 -32.26 -19.47
N PRO A 550 -21.41 -33.54 -19.71
CA PRO A 550 -20.81 -34.41 -18.69
C PRO A 550 -19.46 -33.88 -18.16
N ILE A 551 -18.68 -33.19 -19.00
CA ILE A 551 -17.42 -32.57 -18.57
C ILE A 551 -17.71 -31.34 -17.71
N ILE A 552 -18.60 -30.44 -18.14
CA ILE A 552 -18.97 -29.24 -17.36
C ILE A 552 -19.68 -29.62 -16.05
N THR A 553 -20.52 -30.64 -16.04
CA THR A 553 -21.16 -31.14 -14.80
C THR A 553 -20.11 -31.73 -13.85
N SER A 554 -19.15 -32.53 -14.35
CA SER A 554 -18.05 -33.01 -13.51
C SER A 554 -17.14 -31.89 -12.98
N GLN A 555 -16.91 -30.84 -13.79
CA GLN A 555 -16.13 -29.67 -13.37
C GLN A 555 -16.89 -28.87 -12.32
N ARG A 556 -18.18 -28.59 -12.54
CA ARG A 556 -19.06 -27.92 -11.58
C ARG A 556 -19.13 -28.68 -10.26
N ASP A 557 -19.25 -30.01 -10.32
CA ASP A 557 -19.36 -30.83 -9.12
C ASP A 557 -18.03 -30.89 -8.36
N ARG A 558 -16.88 -30.89 -9.07
CA ARG A 558 -15.55 -30.70 -8.46
C ARG A 558 -15.38 -29.31 -7.83
N PHE A 559 -15.89 -28.25 -8.47
CA PHE A 559 -15.86 -26.90 -7.90
C PHE A 559 -16.76 -26.77 -6.68
N ARG A 560 -17.95 -27.39 -6.69
CA ARG A 560 -18.83 -27.46 -5.52
C ARG A 560 -18.19 -28.24 -4.38
N GLN A 561 -17.56 -29.37 -4.68
CA GLN A 561 -16.84 -30.15 -3.69
C GLN A 561 -15.67 -29.34 -3.09
N ARG A 562 -14.86 -28.67 -3.93
CA ARG A 562 -13.76 -27.84 -3.46
C ARG A 562 -14.24 -26.63 -2.65
N ASN A 563 -15.37 -26.00 -3.03
CA ASN A 563 -15.97 -24.95 -2.22
C ASN A 563 -16.45 -25.47 -0.87
N ALA A 564 -17.10 -26.64 -0.83
CA ALA A 564 -17.53 -27.25 0.42
C ALA A 564 -16.33 -27.60 1.33
N GLU A 565 -15.25 -28.14 0.77
CA GLU A 565 -13.99 -28.41 1.49
C GLU A 565 -13.34 -27.12 2.00
N LEU A 566 -13.34 -26.04 1.20
CA LEU A 566 -12.81 -24.74 1.62
C LEU A 566 -13.69 -24.07 2.70
N GLU A 567 -15.01 -24.21 2.62
CA GLU A 567 -15.92 -23.75 3.67
C GLU A 567 -15.75 -24.53 4.97
N GLU A 568 -15.52 -25.84 4.88
CA GLU A 568 -15.24 -26.69 6.05
C GLU A 568 -13.87 -26.33 6.67
N GLU A 569 -12.85 -26.10 5.85
CA GLU A 569 -11.53 -25.66 6.33
C GLU A 569 -11.62 -24.26 6.96
N LEU A 570 -12.38 -23.34 6.36
CA LEU A 570 -12.64 -22.02 6.95
C LEU A 570 -13.31 -22.15 8.33
N ARG A 571 -14.30 -23.05 8.46
CA ARG A 571 -14.95 -23.33 9.75
C ARG A 571 -13.97 -23.92 10.76
N ARG A 572 -13.11 -24.89 10.37
CA ARG A 572 -12.05 -25.44 11.24
C ARG A 572 -11.08 -24.36 11.70
N GLN A 573 -10.66 -23.46 10.82
CA GLN A 573 -9.76 -22.37 11.18
C GLN A 573 -10.42 -21.39 12.16
N PHE A 574 -11.71 -21.05 11.96
CA PHE A 574 -12.45 -20.24 12.93
C PHE A 574 -12.62 -20.92 14.29
N GLU A 575 -12.90 -22.22 14.30
CA GLU A 575 -13.00 -23.00 15.53
C GLU A 575 -11.66 -23.07 16.27
N SER A 576 -10.55 -23.32 15.55
CA SER A 576 -9.20 -23.28 16.11
C SER A 576 -8.83 -21.89 16.66
N MET A 577 -9.15 -20.82 15.93
CA MET A 577 -8.92 -19.45 16.38
C MET A 577 -9.72 -19.14 17.65
N THR A 578 -10.95 -19.66 17.74
CA THR A 578 -11.82 -19.49 18.91
C THR A 578 -11.30 -20.28 20.10
N SER A 579 -10.87 -21.53 19.87
CA SER A 579 -10.21 -22.38 20.88
C SER A 579 -8.95 -21.72 21.43
N CYS A 580 -8.02 -21.30 20.57
CA CYS A 580 -6.80 -20.58 20.96
C CYS A 580 -7.11 -19.29 21.74
N ARG A 581 -8.14 -18.53 21.35
CA ARG A 581 -8.54 -17.33 22.11
C ARG A 581 -9.08 -17.68 23.50
N ASN A 582 -9.84 -18.77 23.63
CA ASN A 582 -10.36 -19.21 24.91
C ASN A 582 -9.24 -19.76 25.80
N GLU A 583 -8.27 -20.47 25.22
CA GLU A 583 -7.06 -20.93 25.92
C GLU A 583 -6.21 -19.75 26.40
N ILE A 584 -5.99 -18.73 25.56
CA ILE A 584 -5.29 -17.51 25.96
C ILE A 584 -6.00 -16.82 27.13
N LYS A 585 -7.34 -16.73 27.09
CA LYS A 585 -8.12 -16.15 28.20
C LYS A 585 -8.00 -16.98 29.47
N SER A 586 -8.04 -18.31 29.36
CA SER A 586 -7.86 -19.22 30.50
C SER A 586 -6.46 -19.07 31.10
N LEU A 587 -5.42 -19.12 30.28
CA LEU A 587 -4.02 -18.94 30.69
C LEU A 587 -3.78 -17.55 31.31
N GLN A 588 -4.43 -16.51 30.79
CA GLN A 588 -4.37 -15.17 31.40
C GLN A 588 -5.01 -15.15 32.80
N ALA A 589 -6.17 -15.80 32.97
CA ALA A 589 -6.85 -15.89 34.26
C ALA A 589 -6.05 -16.74 35.26
N ASP A 590 -5.44 -17.85 34.81
CA ASP A 590 -4.64 -18.72 35.66
C ASP A 590 -3.28 -18.09 36.00
N ASN A 591 -2.65 -17.38 35.07
CA ASN A 591 -1.44 -16.59 35.35
C ASN A 591 -1.73 -15.48 36.36
N LEU A 592 -2.89 -14.83 36.27
CA LEU A 592 -3.31 -13.83 37.26
C LEU A 592 -3.51 -14.47 38.63
N LYS A 593 -4.26 -15.59 38.74
CA LYS A 593 -4.41 -16.37 39.99
C LYS A 593 -3.07 -16.82 40.58
N LEU A 594 -2.15 -17.28 39.74
CA LEU A 594 -0.81 -17.69 40.15
C LEU A 594 -0.03 -16.50 40.72
N TYR A 595 -0.15 -15.33 40.09
CA TYR A 595 0.40 -14.09 40.61
C TYR A 595 -0.22 -13.69 41.96
N GLU A 596 -1.55 -13.82 42.14
CA GLU A 596 -2.19 -13.58 43.46
C GLU A 596 -1.61 -14.50 44.53
N LYS A 597 -1.40 -15.77 44.20
CA LYS A 597 -0.84 -16.77 45.11
C LYS A 597 0.63 -16.51 45.45
N VAL A 598 1.44 -16.11 44.47
CA VAL A 598 2.84 -15.69 44.68
C VAL A 598 2.89 -14.45 45.57
N ARG A 599 2.02 -13.46 45.34
CA ARG A 599 1.96 -12.25 46.19
C ARG A 599 1.51 -12.58 47.60
N TYR A 600 0.52 -13.46 47.76
CA TYR A 600 0.04 -13.91 49.08
C TYR A 600 1.15 -14.62 49.87
N LEU A 601 1.93 -15.48 49.20
CA LEU A 601 3.10 -16.13 49.80
C LEU A 601 4.24 -15.15 50.11
N GLN A 602 4.48 -14.16 49.23
CA GLN A 602 5.49 -13.13 49.44
C GLN A 602 5.11 -12.17 50.57
N SER A 603 3.83 -11.83 50.74
CA SER A 603 3.35 -11.04 51.88
C SER A 603 3.47 -11.82 53.19
N TYR A 604 3.19 -13.13 53.17
CA TYR A 604 3.38 -13.99 54.34
C TYR A 604 4.87 -14.13 54.71
N SER A 605 5.74 -14.28 53.70
CA SER A 605 7.20 -14.32 53.86
C SER A 605 7.78 -12.99 54.37
N ASN A 606 7.31 -11.84 53.89
CA ASN A 606 7.75 -10.53 54.38
C ASN A 606 7.28 -10.24 55.81
N GLN A 607 6.10 -10.74 56.18
CA GLN A 607 5.59 -10.61 57.54
C GLN A 607 6.36 -11.50 58.53
N GLN A 608 6.90 -12.63 58.07
CA GLN A 608 7.79 -13.48 58.86
C GLN A 608 9.21 -12.90 59.01
N ASN A 609 9.65 -12.02 58.10
CA ASN A 609 10.97 -11.39 58.11
C ASN A 609 11.02 -10.00 58.76
N SER A 610 9.87 -9.45 59.20
CA SER A 610 9.77 -8.15 59.87
C SER A 610 9.75 -8.25 61.42
N GLY A 611 10.02 -9.44 61.97
CA GLY A 611 10.05 -9.72 63.41
C GLY A 611 11.43 -9.64 64.08
N SER A 612 12.48 -9.16 63.38
CA SER A 612 13.82 -9.08 63.95
C SER A 612 14.61 -7.88 63.43
N SER A 613 14.49 -6.75 64.13
CA SER A 613 15.65 -5.92 64.55
C SER A 613 15.15 -4.63 65.20
N ILE A 614 15.65 -4.43 66.41
CA ILE A 614 15.38 -3.35 67.34
C ILE A 614 16.49 -2.29 67.15
N GLY A 615 16.13 -1.00 67.18
CA GLY A 615 17.01 0.10 67.63
C GLY A 615 17.91 0.83 66.61
N GLY A 616 17.84 2.17 66.62
CA GLY A 616 19.01 3.03 66.38
C GLY A 616 18.93 4.13 65.30
N VAL A 617 18.51 5.33 65.71
CA VAL A 617 19.07 6.70 65.50
C VAL A 617 19.61 7.17 64.12
N GLU A 618 19.27 8.44 63.82
CA GLU A 618 19.70 9.42 62.80
C GLU A 618 21.10 9.29 62.16
N HIS A 619 21.22 9.57 60.85
CA HIS A 619 22.01 10.68 60.26
C HIS A 619 22.03 10.65 58.70
N VAL A 620 22.35 11.80 58.13
CA VAL A 620 22.42 12.30 56.74
C VAL A 620 23.60 11.71 55.91
N ASP A 621 23.47 11.87 54.58
CA ASP A 621 24.46 11.86 53.48
C ASP A 621 24.72 10.59 52.62
N GLY A 622 24.55 10.78 51.30
CA GLY A 622 25.61 10.64 50.30
C GLY A 622 26.25 9.27 50.00
N SER A 623 25.97 8.77 48.79
CA SER A 623 26.85 7.90 47.96
C SER A 623 27.16 6.47 48.43
N GLY A 624 26.42 5.53 47.83
CA GLY A 624 26.87 4.27 47.21
C GLY A 624 27.91 3.38 47.90
N TRP A 625 27.49 2.18 48.31
CA TRP A 625 28.38 1.01 48.37
C TRP A 625 27.76 -0.24 47.75
N ILE A 626 28.63 -0.87 46.98
CA ILE A 626 28.55 -2.12 46.25
C ILE A 626 28.57 -3.28 47.24
N SER A 627 27.80 -4.34 46.98
CA SER A 627 28.15 -5.69 47.41
C SER A 627 28.00 -6.64 46.23
N SER A 628 29.15 -7.12 45.77
CA SER A 628 29.29 -8.11 44.71
C SER A 628 29.07 -9.51 45.26
N SER A 629 28.23 -10.31 44.60
CA SER A 629 28.30 -11.77 44.67
C SER A 629 27.65 -12.42 43.44
N ARG A 630 28.53 -12.88 42.54
CA ARG A 630 28.42 -14.03 41.62
C ARG A 630 27.42 -14.01 40.45
N ASN A 631 27.99 -13.75 39.28
CA ASN A 631 27.85 -14.51 38.03
C ASN A 631 26.65 -15.46 37.89
N ARG A 632 25.63 -15.01 37.15
CA ARG A 632 24.73 -15.87 36.36
C ARG A 632 24.24 -15.04 35.16
N PRO A 633 24.23 -15.55 33.92
CA PRO A 633 23.88 -14.75 32.76
C PRO A 633 22.40 -14.34 32.84
N SER A 634 22.15 -13.05 33.00
CA SER A 634 20.87 -12.48 33.42
C SER A 634 20.03 -11.96 32.25
N ASN A 635 19.86 -12.75 31.20
CA ASN A 635 18.90 -12.41 30.13
C ASN A 635 17.48 -12.92 30.40
N GLU A 636 17.29 -13.75 31.44
CA GLU A 636 15.98 -14.33 31.80
C GLU A 636 15.27 -13.57 32.94
N VAL A 637 16.01 -12.82 33.76
CA VAL A 637 15.45 -12.09 34.92
C VAL A 637 14.72 -10.82 34.48
N SER A 638 15.23 -10.11 33.45
CA SER A 638 14.56 -8.89 32.95
C SER A 638 13.21 -9.18 32.29
N ARG A 639 13.04 -10.34 31.65
CA ARG A 639 11.74 -10.74 31.06
C ARG A 639 10.76 -11.22 32.13
N LYS A 640 11.23 -11.97 33.13
CA LYS A 640 10.39 -12.39 34.26
C LYS A 640 9.93 -11.20 35.09
N ASP A 641 10.78 -10.21 35.32
CA ASP A 641 10.40 -8.98 36.03
C ASP A 641 9.45 -8.11 35.21
N GLU A 642 9.60 -8.03 33.89
CA GLU A 642 8.64 -7.37 33.01
C GLU A 642 7.28 -8.09 32.99
N GLU A 643 7.26 -9.41 32.85
CA GLU A 643 6.02 -10.21 32.88
C GLU A 643 5.33 -10.12 34.24
N LEU A 644 6.08 -10.25 35.34
CA LEU A 644 5.58 -10.04 36.70
C LEU A 644 5.09 -8.61 36.91
N SER A 645 5.75 -7.60 36.36
CA SER A 645 5.30 -6.19 36.44
C SER A 645 4.00 -5.95 35.66
N LYS A 646 3.82 -6.64 34.52
CA LYS A 646 2.60 -6.59 33.71
C LYS A 646 1.43 -7.23 34.45
N TYR A 647 1.63 -8.39 35.05
CA TYR A 647 0.61 -9.05 35.87
C TYR A 647 0.40 -8.35 37.23
N ARG A 648 1.41 -7.66 37.76
CA ARG A 648 1.31 -6.77 38.93
C ARG A 648 0.38 -5.60 38.68
N GLY A 649 0.54 -4.91 37.56
CA GLY A 649 -0.36 -3.81 37.16
C GLY A 649 -1.78 -4.32 36.98
N LEU A 650 -1.98 -5.39 36.21
CA LEU A 650 -3.31 -6.00 36.00
C LEU A 650 -3.98 -6.46 37.30
N TYR A 651 -3.21 -6.95 38.27
CA TYR A 651 -3.71 -7.34 39.59
C TYR A 651 -4.04 -6.13 40.48
N GLU A 652 -3.17 -5.11 40.53
CA GLU A 652 -3.41 -3.89 41.31
C GLU A 652 -4.63 -3.12 40.79
N ASP A 653 -4.79 -3.04 39.47
CA ASP A 653 -5.98 -2.47 38.81
C ASP A 653 -7.25 -3.27 39.13
N HIS A 654 -7.15 -4.60 39.22
CA HIS A 654 -8.30 -5.47 39.51
C HIS A 654 -8.72 -5.42 40.98
N MET A 655 -7.76 -5.26 41.92
CA MET A 655 -8.01 -5.27 43.36
C MET A 655 -8.20 -3.90 44.02
N ASN A 656 -7.90 -2.77 43.37
CA ASN A 656 -8.06 -1.46 43.99
C ASN A 656 -9.53 -0.96 43.97
N PRO A 657 -10.25 -0.92 45.12
CA PRO A 657 -11.64 -0.48 45.15
C PRO A 657 -11.81 1.01 44.84
N PHE A 658 -10.77 1.83 45.08
CA PHE A 658 -10.77 3.26 44.81
C PHE A 658 -10.55 3.60 43.33
N GLU A 659 -9.97 2.70 42.55
CA GLU A 659 -9.80 2.90 41.11
C GLU A 659 -11.09 2.60 40.34
N LYS A 660 -11.84 1.58 40.79
CA LYS A 660 -13.22 1.36 40.35
C LYS A 660 -14.14 2.53 40.74
N PHE A 661 -13.90 3.16 41.89
CA PHE A 661 -14.64 4.36 42.32
C PHE A 661 -14.22 5.62 41.55
N ARG A 662 -12.92 5.92 41.42
CA ARG A 662 -12.40 7.04 40.60
C ARG A 662 -12.73 6.88 39.11
N GLY A 663 -12.81 5.65 38.62
CA GLY A 663 -13.28 5.36 37.27
C GLY A 663 -14.77 5.67 37.10
N ARG A 664 -15.61 5.33 38.08
CA ARG A 664 -17.04 5.71 38.10
C ARG A 664 -17.24 7.22 38.27
N GLU A 665 -16.42 7.88 39.08
CA GLU A 665 -16.48 9.33 39.30
C GLU A 665 -15.96 10.11 38.08
N ARG A 666 -14.86 9.67 37.44
CA ARG A 666 -14.42 10.21 36.15
C ARG A 666 -15.44 9.97 35.06
N MET A 667 -16.08 8.81 34.99
CA MET A 667 -17.18 8.57 34.06
C MET A 667 -18.41 9.43 34.36
N GLY A 668 -18.69 9.70 35.64
CA GLY A 668 -19.73 10.64 36.06
C GLY A 668 -19.44 12.08 35.61
N ALA A 669 -18.22 12.56 35.87
CA ALA A 669 -17.74 13.88 35.44
C ALA A 669 -17.65 14.01 33.91
N LEU A 670 -17.25 12.95 33.22
CA LEU A 670 -17.26 12.88 31.74
C LEU A 670 -18.68 12.90 31.19
N ARG A 671 -19.66 12.32 31.91
CA ARG A 671 -21.05 12.30 31.48
C ARG A 671 -21.72 13.67 31.66
N SER A 672 -21.31 14.47 32.64
CA SER A 672 -21.79 15.84 32.88
C SER A 672 -21.19 16.92 31.98
N LEU A 673 -20.20 16.61 31.12
CA LEU A 673 -19.61 17.59 30.20
C LEU A 673 -20.48 17.83 28.95
N ASN A 674 -20.45 19.07 28.46
CA ASN A 674 -21.11 19.50 27.22
C ASN A 674 -20.58 18.65 26.03
N PRO A 675 -21.40 18.23 25.06
CA PRO A 675 -20.96 17.49 23.86
C PRO A 675 -19.71 18.05 23.17
N LEU A 676 -19.52 19.38 23.16
CA LEU A 676 -18.33 20.01 22.59
C LEU A 676 -17.08 19.76 23.44
N ASP A 677 -17.19 19.86 24.76
CA ASP A 677 -16.08 19.55 25.68
C ASP A 677 -15.74 18.05 25.64
N LYS A 678 -16.73 17.17 25.43
CA LYS A 678 -16.49 15.74 25.19
C LYS A 678 -15.70 15.50 23.91
N LEU A 679 -16.01 16.26 22.85
CA LEU A 679 -15.28 16.17 21.58
C LEU A 679 -13.85 16.66 21.76
N VAL A 680 -13.65 17.83 22.39
CA VAL A 680 -12.33 18.39 22.70
C VAL A 680 -11.52 17.46 23.58
N LEU A 681 -12.14 16.86 24.61
CA LEU A 681 -11.45 15.96 25.52
C LEU A 681 -11.17 14.59 24.88
N SER A 682 -12.02 14.14 23.95
CA SER A 682 -11.72 12.97 23.09
C SER A 682 -10.56 13.25 22.14
N LEU A 683 -10.51 14.47 21.58
CA LEU A 683 -9.45 14.89 20.66
C LEU A 683 -8.14 15.09 21.42
N ALA A 684 -8.18 15.70 22.60
CA ALA A 684 -7.04 15.85 23.49
C ALA A 684 -6.51 14.48 23.94
N ASN A 685 -7.37 13.54 24.33
CA ASN A 685 -6.94 12.18 24.68
C ASN A 685 -6.41 11.40 23.48
N PHE A 686 -6.97 11.59 22.29
CA PHE A 686 -6.46 10.99 21.06
C PHE A 686 -5.07 11.53 20.71
N VAL A 687 -4.85 12.83 20.87
CA VAL A 687 -3.58 13.49 20.58
C VAL A 687 -2.51 13.20 21.64
N LEU A 688 -2.86 13.23 22.93
CA LEU A 688 -1.92 12.95 24.02
C LEU A 688 -1.66 11.45 24.23
N GLY A 689 -2.62 10.60 23.90
CA GLY A 689 -2.56 9.15 24.11
C GLY A 689 -1.70 8.42 23.08
N ASN A 690 -1.59 8.94 21.86
CA ASN A 690 -0.74 8.34 20.83
C ASN A 690 0.58 9.11 20.70
N ARG A 691 1.72 8.42 20.94
CA ARG A 691 3.07 9.02 20.86
C ARG A 691 3.34 9.65 19.49
N LEU A 692 2.78 9.06 18.43
CA LEU A 692 2.91 9.60 17.08
C LEU A 692 2.12 10.90 16.92
N MET A 693 0.89 10.97 17.44
CA MET A 693 0.07 12.19 17.39
C MET A 693 0.66 13.32 18.24
N ARG A 694 1.28 13.00 19.39
CA ARG A 694 2.01 13.98 20.19
C ARG A 694 3.20 14.59 19.44
N ASN A 695 3.96 13.75 18.73
CA ASN A 695 5.07 14.22 17.91
C ASN A 695 4.56 15.04 16.71
N LEU A 696 3.47 14.61 16.08
CA LEU A 696 2.85 15.32 14.96
C LEU A 696 2.28 16.68 15.40
N MET A 697 1.68 16.77 16.58
CA MET A 697 1.22 18.03 17.17
C MET A 697 2.38 18.97 17.53
N MET A 698 3.50 18.45 18.04
CA MET A 698 4.70 19.26 18.29
C MET A 698 5.30 19.80 16.98
N VAL A 699 5.39 18.97 15.94
CA VAL A 699 5.83 19.40 14.60
C VAL A 699 4.88 20.43 14.01
N TYR A 700 3.57 20.22 14.17
CA TYR A 700 2.55 21.17 13.74
C TYR A 700 2.68 22.51 14.47
N LEU A 701 2.86 22.51 15.80
CA LEU A 701 3.11 23.73 16.59
C LEU A 701 4.36 24.47 16.13
N ILE A 702 5.45 23.76 15.85
CA ILE A 702 6.69 24.34 15.33
C ILE A 702 6.46 24.94 13.93
N MET A 703 5.76 24.22 13.04
CA MET A 703 5.44 24.71 11.69
C MET A 703 4.57 25.96 11.74
N VAL A 704 3.55 25.99 12.60
CA VAL A 704 2.70 27.18 12.80
C VAL A 704 3.54 28.35 13.31
N HIS A 705 4.47 28.13 14.25
CA HIS A 705 5.36 29.19 14.72
C HIS A 705 6.31 29.69 13.62
N LEU A 706 6.83 28.80 12.76
CA LEU A 706 7.67 29.19 11.61
C LEU A 706 6.88 29.99 10.57
N ILE A 707 5.63 29.60 10.29
CA ILE A 707 4.75 30.32 9.36
C ILE A 707 4.38 31.69 9.92
N LEU A 708 4.05 31.78 11.21
CA LEU A 708 3.77 33.06 11.86
C LEU A 708 4.99 33.98 11.86
N PHE A 709 6.17 33.43 12.13
CA PHE A 709 7.43 34.19 12.07
C PHE A 709 7.73 34.68 10.64
N PHE A 710 7.53 33.82 9.64
CA PHE A 710 7.74 34.18 8.23
C PHE A 710 6.74 35.24 7.77
N SER A 711 5.45 35.06 8.07
CA SER A 711 4.38 36.02 7.74
C SER A 711 4.60 37.38 8.43
N PHE A 712 5.05 37.37 9.69
CA PHE A 712 5.40 38.58 10.42
C PHE A 712 6.61 39.28 9.80
N SER A 713 7.65 38.53 9.40
CA SER A 713 8.83 39.07 8.75
C SER A 713 8.52 39.67 7.36
N GLU A 714 7.65 39.02 6.58
CA GLU A 714 7.22 39.50 5.27
C GLU A 714 6.37 40.78 5.40
N SER A 715 5.49 40.81 6.41
CA SER A 715 4.68 42.00 6.73
C SER A 715 5.55 43.17 7.17
N ALA A 716 6.59 42.91 7.98
CA ALA A 716 7.57 43.92 8.38
C ALA A 716 8.37 44.46 7.18
N LEU A 717 8.79 43.58 6.25
CA LEU A 717 9.50 43.98 5.04
C LEU A 717 8.62 44.81 4.09
N LYS A 718 7.34 44.43 3.92
CA LYS A 718 6.37 45.22 3.14
C LYS A 718 6.12 46.60 3.76
N TYR A 719 6.07 46.68 5.08
CA TYR A 719 5.91 47.95 5.79
C TYR A 719 7.11 48.89 5.56
N VAL A 720 8.33 48.37 5.67
CA VAL A 720 9.57 49.12 5.38
C VAL A 720 9.61 49.56 3.90
N SER A 721 9.25 48.67 2.97
CA SER A 721 9.19 49.00 1.54
C SER A 721 8.17 50.09 1.22
N LEU A 722 7.00 50.08 1.87
CA LEU A 722 5.99 51.14 1.70
C LEU A 722 6.51 52.48 2.22
N GLN A 723 7.22 52.48 3.35
CA GLN A 723 7.77 53.69 3.95
C GLN A 723 8.87 54.30 3.08
N ILE A 724 9.72 53.47 2.46
CA ILE A 724 10.75 53.91 1.50
C ILE A 724 10.10 54.50 0.25
N SER A 725 9.10 53.83 -0.33
CA SER A 725 8.38 54.31 -1.52
C SER A 725 7.63 55.61 -1.26
N PHE A 726 7.01 55.76 -0.09
CA PHE A 726 6.36 56.99 0.32
C PHE A 726 7.36 58.14 0.51
N SER A 727 8.52 57.85 1.10
CA SER A 727 9.60 58.83 1.26
C SER A 727 10.17 59.27 -0.09
N LEU A 728 10.36 58.36 -1.05
CA LEU A 728 10.77 58.69 -2.42
C LEU A 728 9.71 59.53 -3.14
N SER A 729 8.44 59.18 -3.00
CA SER A 729 7.32 59.92 -3.61
C SER A 729 7.24 61.35 -3.09
N LEU A 730 7.41 61.56 -1.78
CA LEU A 730 7.47 62.89 -1.19
C LEU A 730 8.67 63.70 -1.72
N ASN A 731 9.84 63.06 -1.85
CA ASN A 731 11.06 63.74 -2.31
C ASN A 731 10.96 64.15 -3.80
N ILE A 732 10.36 63.29 -4.64
CA ILE A 732 10.09 63.58 -6.06
C ILE A 732 9.06 64.71 -6.20
N SER A 733 8.02 64.74 -5.35
CA SER A 733 7.03 65.80 -5.34
C SER A 733 7.63 67.14 -4.89
N TYR A 734 8.53 67.12 -3.91
CA TYR A 734 9.26 68.32 -3.44
C TYR A 734 10.23 68.88 -4.51
N SER A 735 10.85 68.00 -5.30
CA SER A 735 11.74 68.40 -6.41
C SER A 735 11.00 68.97 -7.63
N ARG A 736 9.69 68.75 -7.76
CA ARG A 736 8.88 69.20 -8.91
C ARG A 736 8.18 70.54 -8.66
N ASN A 737 8.14 70.99 -7.40
CA ASN A 737 7.56 72.28 -6.97
C ASN A 737 8.63 73.36 -6.70
N ARG A 738 9.90 73.08 -6.98
CA ARG A 738 10.96 74.08 -7.18
C ARG A 738 11.25 74.18 -8.66
#